data_AF-A0A7L0FZ86-F1
#
_entry.id   AF-A0A7L0FZ86-F1
#
_cell.length_a   1.000
_cell.length_b   1.000
_cell.length_c   1.000
_cell.angle_alpha   90.00
_cell.angle_beta   90.00
_cell.angle_gamma   90.00
#
_symmetry.space_group_name_H-M   'P 1'
#
loop_
_entity.id
_entity.type
_entity.pdbx_description
1 polymer ?
#
loop_
_entity_poly.entity_id
_entity_poly.type
_entity_poly.pdbx_seq_one_letter_code
_entity_poly.pdbx_strand_id
1 'polypeptide(L)'
;MVAVPSSYFGATCGLCGNFNEDTEDETTHSNGTRAASVEDWAESWRDPSCQEDCEGQETLQDTAGCGELTLGGGKAGCKAHEKCVAVGGVASCQARKYLTCIGTGDPHYTTFDGLRYDFQGTCIYQFAALCTQDPQLVPFVVKVENNNRGSKAVSFTKTVTLEVYGNVISMSQEHPRKVKVNGAFVELPFTQKGQFELYHSGVHGFARTAFGLRVSFDWYSYARVILPDAYAGAVCGLCGNANRDADDDFLTRDGKRAADEIQLADSWKVGDVPGCSAGCVGDCPACNEEQKQPYRGDAYCGVIARAEGPFRACHGVVNPAPFLEDCAFDACHYKGHRDTLCKAIAAYVTECQSHGVGVEPWRTPSFCGPSCPRHSHYELCGSSCPATCRAGSVPEGCASVPCTEGCFCDAGFVLSGDECVPAGECGCEYRDRYYKKGEDFYASCRERCRCKAEGAVECEEVFCSAHEECRVEDGVLGCYPAGYGRLVVSGDPHYVTFDGRAFHLPGSCTYVLARLCQPEPRLTNFSVLLEHDVGGRGNVALMKKVVISIHGYTVSVERGRKWEVTVNGERYTLPLVTENRKLRIGQEGNNIVLQTAAGLRLLYNAATYLLVTIPNAYRGRVCGLGGNYNGDPGDDFRLPGGSLAQSTEEFIASWKTSTEDGACSDGCDGKACPVCDAADAAPYGAGDSCGLIRDPAGPFGPCHPRVSPVEYFNHCLHDVCVATGARDVLCHSLQAYSAACQAAGAEIGGWRTTAFCPVSCPPHSHYELCTRTCDFTCASLSAPAPCSWACFEGCQCDDGYLFDGEACVSLERCGCAHQGRYFKAGETVISNNCSTKCNCHPSRGLVCEDVQCSPDEVCATRDGAQRCVKREGRCRISPGASLTTFDGAGGKLLASGTYKVAALCNEQSPNWFKVVVEVSECRDDSVPAAVAIFVFFREAFITVNNNMEVWVNGLFTRLPAVVSKAISLSAVAGNITISHASGMDVLFSPSGEVTVTVGATLVNQLCAPCGNFNGDPRDDLKLPDGRAVRSIAEVVDAWKARDFSG
;
A
#
# COMPACT_ATOMS: atom_id res chain seq x y z
N MET A 1 61.37 -7.56 9.39
CA MET A 1 62.43 -7.56 8.36
C MET A 1 61.85 -8.10 7.06
N VAL A 2 61.62 -7.25 6.06
CA VAL A 2 62.00 -7.36 4.63
C VAL A 2 61.80 -5.93 4.08
N ALA A 3 62.75 -5.44 3.29
CA ALA A 3 62.91 -4.06 2.85
C ALA A 3 62.04 -3.69 1.63
N VAL A 4 61.66 -2.41 1.52
CA VAL A 4 61.21 -1.78 0.25
C VAL A 4 62.28 -0.77 -0.19
N PRO A 5 62.75 -0.78 -1.46
CA PRO A 5 63.84 0.08 -1.92
C PRO A 5 63.43 1.52 -2.23
N SER A 6 64.42 2.39 -2.09
CA SER A 6 64.49 3.83 -2.35
C SER A 6 64.18 4.22 -3.81
N SER A 7 63.01 4.81 -4.07
CA SER A 7 62.80 5.69 -5.25
C SER A 7 61.68 6.73 -5.12
N TYR A 8 61.21 7.06 -3.91
CA TYR A 8 60.18 8.09 -3.70
C TYR A 8 60.63 9.11 -2.65
N PHE A 9 61.59 9.97 -3.00
CA PHE A 9 61.75 11.26 -2.33
C PHE A 9 62.17 12.30 -3.37
N GLY A 10 61.17 12.92 -3.98
CA GLY A 10 61.29 14.15 -4.73
C GLY A 10 60.26 15.15 -4.18
N ALA A 11 60.75 16.01 -3.28
CA ALA A 11 60.20 17.29 -2.82
C ALA A 11 58.70 17.39 -2.43
N THR A 12 58.44 17.37 -1.11
CA THR A 12 57.29 18.07 -0.52
C THR A 12 57.75 18.82 0.73
N CYS A 13 57.53 20.14 0.75
CA CYS A 13 57.36 20.88 2.00
C CYS A 13 56.14 20.30 2.72
N GLY A 14 56.39 19.31 3.59
CA GLY A 14 55.42 18.72 4.49
C GLY A 14 55.97 18.78 5.91
N LEU A 15 55.23 19.44 6.79
CA LEU A 15 55.45 19.41 8.24
C LEU A 15 55.55 17.94 8.71
N CYS A 16 56.67 17.57 9.32
CA CYS A 16 56.86 16.29 9.98
C CYS A 16 56.91 16.50 11.50
N GLY A 17 56.05 15.80 12.24
CA GLY A 17 56.14 15.64 13.68
C GLY A 17 55.58 14.27 14.07
N ASN A 18 56.46 13.38 14.54
CA ASN A 18 56.12 12.06 15.07
C ASN A 18 55.45 12.21 16.44
N PHE A 19 54.28 11.61 16.65
CA PHE A 19 53.76 11.34 17.99
C PHE A 19 54.31 9.99 18.47
N ASN A 20 55.30 10.02 19.36
CA ASN A 20 55.58 8.90 20.26
C ASN A 20 55.34 9.37 21.70
N GLU A 21 54.59 8.57 22.45
CA GLU A 21 54.39 8.72 23.89
C GLU A 21 55.74 8.59 24.62
N ASP A 22 56.27 9.70 25.12
CA ASP A 22 57.04 9.78 26.37
C ASP A 22 57.09 11.25 26.80
N THR A 23 56.43 11.57 27.91
CA THR A 23 56.36 12.91 28.49
C THR A 23 57.67 13.23 29.20
N GLU A 24 58.49 14.09 28.59
CA GLU A 24 59.39 15.10 29.18
C GLU A 24 60.54 15.39 28.21
N ASP A 25 60.31 16.21 27.17
CA ASP A 25 61.30 17.15 26.57
C ASP A 25 60.77 17.75 25.25
N GLU A 26 59.77 18.64 25.28
CA GLU A 26 59.42 19.44 24.09
C GLU A 26 59.01 20.87 24.47
N THR A 27 59.89 21.84 24.20
CA THR A 27 59.58 23.26 23.93
C THR A 27 60.89 24.03 23.74
N THR A 28 61.73 23.62 22.79
CA THR A 28 63.00 24.32 22.46
C THR A 28 63.04 24.70 20.97
N HIS A 29 63.44 25.93 20.67
CA HIS A 29 63.69 26.43 19.31
C HIS A 29 64.92 25.72 18.72
N SER A 30 65.08 25.78 17.40
CA SER A 30 66.19 25.15 16.66
C SER A 30 67.60 25.62 17.09
N ASN A 31 67.70 26.74 17.82
CA ASN A 31 68.94 27.29 18.40
C ASN A 31 69.21 26.86 19.86
N GLY A 32 68.35 26.02 20.45
CA GLY A 32 68.51 25.48 21.81
C GLY A 32 67.90 26.32 22.94
N THR A 33 67.17 27.41 22.66
CA THR A 33 66.45 28.19 23.69
C THR A 33 65.02 27.70 23.89
N ARG A 34 64.47 27.82 25.11
CA ARG A 34 63.10 27.36 25.42
C ARG A 34 62.04 28.32 24.87
N ALA A 35 61.03 27.78 24.17
CA ALA A 35 59.93 28.55 23.57
C ALA A 35 59.00 29.13 24.65
N ALA A 36 58.47 30.33 24.43
CA ALA A 36 57.58 30.98 25.39
C ALA A 36 56.12 30.47 25.31
N SER A 37 55.70 29.98 24.15
CA SER A 37 54.41 29.29 23.93
C SER A 37 54.50 28.29 22.78
N VAL A 38 53.44 27.48 22.59
CA VAL A 38 53.36 26.49 21.50
C VAL A 38 53.28 27.17 20.13
N GLU A 39 52.66 28.35 20.05
CA GLU A 39 52.58 29.16 18.83
C GLU A 39 53.94 29.76 18.46
N ASP A 40 54.70 30.27 19.44
CA ASP A 40 56.06 30.80 19.25
C ASP A 40 57.03 29.69 18.78
N TRP A 41 56.90 28.49 19.35
CA TRP A 41 57.63 27.31 18.89
C TRP A 41 57.29 26.96 17.43
N ALA A 42 56.00 26.94 17.05
CA ALA A 42 55.55 26.58 15.71
C ALA A 42 55.91 27.64 14.64
N GLU A 43 56.01 28.92 14.99
CA GLU A 43 56.48 29.97 14.07
C GLU A 43 57.98 29.92 13.82
N SER A 44 58.78 29.46 14.79
CA SER A 44 60.24 29.36 14.66
C SER A 44 60.74 28.38 13.59
N TRP A 45 59.86 27.52 13.07
CA TRP A 45 60.14 26.54 12.02
C TRP A 45 59.65 26.97 10.62
N ARG A 46 59.11 28.19 10.46
CA ARG A 46 58.73 28.71 9.13
C ARG A 46 59.93 29.34 8.43
N ASP A 47 60.24 28.84 7.23
CA ASP A 47 61.23 29.46 6.34
C ASP A 47 60.63 30.73 5.68
N PRO A 48 61.25 31.92 5.84
CA PRO A 48 60.77 33.16 5.26
C PRO A 48 60.81 33.23 3.72
N SER A 49 61.41 32.25 3.02
CA SER A 49 61.52 32.28 1.54
C SER A 49 60.27 31.82 0.78
N CYS A 50 59.17 31.47 1.46
CA CYS A 50 57.95 30.93 0.83
C CYS A 50 56.84 31.98 0.58
N GLN A 51 57.15 33.27 0.48
CA GLN A 51 56.12 34.33 0.48
C GLN A 51 56.09 35.28 -0.73
N GLU A 52 56.63 34.92 -1.91
CA GLU A 52 56.55 35.83 -3.09
C GLU A 52 56.08 35.27 -4.45
N ASP A 53 55.72 33.98 -4.62
CA ASP A 53 55.38 33.46 -5.97
C ASP A 53 53.95 32.87 -6.12
N CYS A 54 52.91 33.64 -5.76
CA CYS A 54 51.51 33.29 -6.04
C CYS A 54 50.75 34.40 -6.78
N GLU A 55 51.33 34.97 -7.83
CA GLU A 55 50.56 35.67 -8.87
C GLU A 55 51.02 35.23 -10.27
N GLY A 56 50.20 34.40 -10.90
CA GLY A 56 50.09 34.24 -12.35
C GLY A 56 51.33 33.73 -13.11
N GLN A 57 51.38 32.42 -13.40
CA GLN A 57 51.61 31.89 -14.74
C GLN A 57 51.52 30.36 -14.77
N GLU A 58 50.91 29.86 -15.84
CA GLU A 58 51.01 28.46 -16.26
C GLU A 58 52.48 28.01 -16.28
N THR A 59 52.79 26.83 -15.73
CA THR A 59 53.61 25.80 -16.40
C THR A 59 53.82 24.54 -15.55
N LEU A 60 53.55 23.39 -16.19
CA LEU A 60 54.37 22.17 -16.19
C LEU A 60 54.78 21.56 -14.83
N GLN A 61 53.87 20.83 -14.18
CA GLN A 61 54.23 19.64 -13.40
C GLN A 61 53.01 18.72 -13.21
N ASP A 62 52.59 18.06 -14.30
CA ASP A 62 51.65 16.92 -14.19
C ASP A 62 51.80 15.93 -15.36
N THR A 63 53.03 15.73 -15.83
CA THR A 63 53.38 14.74 -16.85
C THR A 63 54.09 13.50 -16.30
N ALA A 64 54.26 13.37 -14.98
CA ALA A 64 55.02 12.26 -14.39
C ALA A 64 54.22 10.97 -14.17
N GLY A 65 52.91 10.93 -14.47
CA GLY A 65 52.08 9.72 -14.39
C GLY A 65 51.46 9.26 -15.72
N CYS A 66 51.57 10.06 -16.79
CA CYS A 66 50.96 9.79 -18.10
C CYS A 66 51.99 9.69 -19.24
N GLY A 67 53.28 9.60 -18.92
CA GLY A 67 54.29 9.10 -19.83
C GLY A 67 54.39 7.59 -19.69
N GLU A 68 53.87 6.84 -20.67
CA GLU A 68 54.01 5.38 -20.80
C GLU A 68 53.09 4.49 -19.93
N LEU A 69 51.77 4.64 -20.08
CA LEU A 69 50.87 3.50 -19.91
C LEU A 69 49.98 3.36 -21.15
N THR A 70 50.13 2.22 -21.82
CA THR A 70 49.41 1.86 -23.04
C THR A 70 47.92 1.71 -22.75
N LEU A 71 47.11 2.67 -23.20
CA LEU A 71 45.72 2.41 -23.56
C LEU A 71 45.74 1.40 -24.70
N GLY A 72 44.97 0.32 -24.58
CA GLY A 72 44.77 -0.65 -25.65
C GLY A 72 44.23 0.05 -26.89
N GLY A 73 45.12 0.38 -27.84
CA GLY A 73 44.79 0.94 -29.14
C GLY A 73 44.75 2.47 -29.24
N GLY A 74 45.90 3.14 -29.16
CA GLY A 74 46.11 4.48 -29.75
C GLY A 74 46.42 5.61 -28.75
N LYS A 75 47.40 6.46 -29.11
CA LYS A 75 47.76 7.69 -28.38
C LYS A 75 46.62 8.72 -28.50
N ALA A 76 45.75 8.82 -27.51
CA ALA A 76 44.83 9.93 -27.37
C ALA A 76 44.94 10.51 -25.95
N GLY A 77 45.32 11.78 -25.84
CA GLY A 77 45.17 12.54 -24.59
C GLY A 77 43.70 12.86 -24.32
N CYS A 78 43.37 13.23 -23.08
CA CYS A 78 42.02 13.68 -22.74
C CYS A 78 41.60 14.90 -23.58
N LYS A 79 40.30 15.04 -23.86
CA LYS A 79 39.76 16.18 -24.63
C LYS A 79 40.02 17.50 -23.88
N ALA A 80 39.94 18.64 -24.58
CA ALA A 80 40.22 19.97 -24.01
C ALA A 80 39.38 20.32 -22.76
N HIS A 81 38.16 19.78 -22.66
CA HIS A 81 37.23 19.95 -21.54
C HIS A 81 37.35 18.85 -20.46
N GLU A 82 38.32 17.94 -20.60
CA GLU A 82 38.59 16.85 -19.67
C GLU A 82 39.92 17.07 -18.94
N LYS A 83 40.05 16.46 -17.78
CA LYS A 83 41.30 16.28 -17.04
C LYS A 83 41.55 14.78 -16.89
N CYS A 84 42.80 14.37 -17.02
CA CYS A 84 43.19 13.01 -16.69
C CYS A 84 43.28 12.90 -15.16
N VAL A 85 42.58 11.94 -14.58
CA VAL A 85 42.62 11.64 -13.14
C VAL A 85 42.84 10.15 -12.94
N ALA A 86 43.63 9.79 -11.94
CA ALA A 86 43.84 8.39 -11.55
C ALA A 86 42.66 7.91 -10.70
N VAL A 87 41.87 6.97 -11.23
CA VAL A 87 40.77 6.32 -10.51
C VAL A 87 41.15 4.85 -10.31
N GLY A 88 41.31 4.42 -9.05
CA GLY A 88 41.72 3.04 -8.75
C GLY A 88 43.08 2.61 -9.33
N GLY A 89 43.99 3.56 -9.60
CA GLY A 89 45.29 3.30 -10.22
C GLY A 89 45.28 3.28 -11.76
N VAL A 90 44.13 3.55 -12.41
CA VAL A 90 43.99 3.64 -13.87
C VAL A 90 43.71 5.09 -14.29
N ALA A 91 44.37 5.55 -15.35
CA ALA A 91 44.15 6.87 -15.92
C ALA A 91 42.78 6.96 -16.61
N SER A 92 41.92 7.88 -16.16
CA SER A 92 40.60 8.16 -16.73
C SER A 92 40.44 9.64 -17.04
N CYS A 93 39.88 9.96 -18.20
CA CYS A 93 39.51 11.33 -18.55
C CYS A 93 38.16 11.68 -17.91
N GLN A 94 38.10 12.78 -17.15
CA GLN A 94 36.87 13.28 -16.51
C GLN A 94 36.66 14.75 -16.86
N ALA A 95 35.40 15.20 -16.98
CA ALA A 95 35.11 16.59 -17.29
C ALA A 95 35.64 17.55 -16.20
N ARG A 96 36.18 18.71 -16.62
CA ARG A 96 36.75 19.73 -15.73
C ARG A 96 35.70 20.50 -14.95
N LYS A 97 34.53 20.73 -15.55
CA LYS A 97 33.40 21.48 -15.00
C LYS A 97 32.08 20.80 -15.36
N TYR A 98 31.06 21.06 -14.56
CA TYR A 98 29.71 20.57 -14.79
C TYR A 98 28.72 21.72 -14.62
N LEU A 99 27.65 21.70 -15.42
CA LEU A 99 26.51 22.60 -15.37
C LEU A 99 25.34 21.83 -14.77
N THR A 100 24.51 22.48 -13.94
CA THR A 100 23.42 21.81 -13.23
C THR A 100 22.10 22.49 -13.56
N CYS A 101 21.11 21.68 -13.95
CA CYS A 101 19.71 22.08 -14.05
C CYS A 101 18.90 21.31 -13.01
N ILE A 102 17.95 21.98 -12.37
CA ILE A 102 17.06 21.40 -11.36
C ILE A 102 15.59 21.74 -11.61
N GLY A 103 14.72 20.80 -11.28
CA GLY A 103 13.30 21.03 -11.06
C GLY A 103 12.97 20.61 -9.63
N THR A 104 12.37 21.47 -8.83
CA THR A 104 12.11 21.24 -7.39
C THR A 104 10.71 21.68 -7.00
N GLY A 105 10.14 21.11 -5.94
CA GLY A 105 8.84 21.58 -5.44
C GLY A 105 7.73 21.40 -6.47
N ASP A 106 6.91 22.45 -6.67
CA ASP A 106 5.60 22.34 -7.29
C ASP A 106 5.32 23.01 -8.66
N PRO A 107 6.16 22.98 -9.72
CA PRO A 107 7.58 22.72 -9.86
C PRO A 107 8.30 24.01 -10.31
N HIS A 108 9.32 24.37 -9.53
CA HIS A 108 10.23 25.47 -9.78
C HIS A 108 11.43 24.95 -10.59
N TYR A 109 11.71 25.57 -11.72
CA TYR A 109 12.81 25.21 -12.60
C TYR A 109 13.97 26.19 -12.43
N THR A 110 15.19 25.66 -12.47
CA THR A 110 16.42 26.45 -12.65
C THR A 110 17.22 25.82 -13.79
N THR A 111 17.43 26.60 -14.84
CA THR A 111 18.17 26.17 -16.05
C THR A 111 19.66 25.98 -15.77
N PHE A 112 20.39 25.43 -16.73
CA PHE A 112 21.85 25.28 -16.62
C PHE A 112 22.59 26.61 -16.40
N ASP A 113 22.03 27.72 -16.88
CA ASP A 113 22.63 29.05 -16.82
C ASP A 113 22.03 29.90 -15.68
N GLY A 114 21.15 29.31 -14.86
CA GLY A 114 20.63 29.89 -13.63
C GLY A 114 19.32 30.67 -13.77
N LEU A 115 18.67 30.65 -14.95
CA LEU A 115 17.35 31.25 -15.14
C LEU A 115 16.32 30.46 -14.32
N ARG A 116 15.52 31.18 -13.52
CA ARG A 116 14.45 30.60 -12.70
C ARG A 116 13.09 30.92 -13.27
N TYR A 117 12.21 29.92 -13.30
CA TYR A 117 10.82 30.07 -13.72
C TYR A 117 9.94 28.94 -13.17
N ASP A 118 8.63 29.17 -13.12
CA ASP A 118 7.65 28.21 -12.59
C ASP A 118 6.75 27.72 -13.71
N PHE A 119 6.54 26.41 -13.81
CA PHE A 119 5.71 25.85 -14.88
C PHE A 119 4.83 24.70 -14.42
N GLN A 120 3.51 24.85 -14.60
CA GLN A 120 2.50 24.02 -13.94
C GLN A 120 1.82 22.96 -14.81
N GLY A 121 2.44 22.61 -15.93
CA GLY A 121 1.89 21.59 -16.83
C GLY A 121 2.09 20.16 -16.32
N THR A 122 1.15 19.28 -16.66
CA THR A 122 1.04 17.91 -16.13
C THR A 122 1.24 16.81 -17.18
N CYS A 123 1.93 17.16 -18.26
CA CYS A 123 2.23 16.27 -19.37
C CYS A 123 3.65 15.70 -19.25
N ILE A 124 4.12 15.05 -20.32
CA ILE A 124 5.50 14.61 -20.45
C ILE A 124 6.27 15.67 -21.24
N TYR A 125 7.36 16.20 -20.67
CA TYR A 125 8.18 17.26 -21.25
C TYR A 125 9.62 16.82 -21.44
N GLN A 126 10.27 17.33 -22.48
CA GLN A 126 11.72 17.21 -22.64
C GLN A 126 12.41 18.17 -21.67
N PHE A 127 13.10 17.59 -20.69
CA PHE A 127 13.83 18.36 -19.68
C PHE A 127 15.17 18.85 -20.23
N ALA A 128 15.98 17.94 -20.74
CA ALA A 128 17.24 18.25 -21.42
C ALA A 128 17.57 17.14 -22.43
N ALA A 129 18.05 17.49 -23.61
CA ALA A 129 18.53 16.53 -24.61
C ALA A 129 19.72 17.10 -25.39
N LEU A 130 20.51 16.22 -26.01
CA LEU A 130 21.45 16.65 -27.06
C LEU A 130 20.65 17.05 -28.31
N CYS A 131 20.85 18.27 -28.81
CA CYS A 131 20.06 18.81 -29.92
C CYS A 131 20.89 19.21 -31.14
N THR A 132 22.19 19.01 -31.07
CA THR A 132 23.13 19.18 -32.19
C THR A 132 23.50 17.84 -32.79
N GLN A 133 23.95 17.84 -34.05
CA GLN A 133 24.46 16.64 -34.72
C GLN A 133 25.99 16.52 -34.58
N ASP A 134 26.53 16.79 -33.39
CA ASP A 134 27.97 16.63 -33.13
C ASP A 134 28.30 15.14 -32.91
N PRO A 135 29.06 14.48 -33.81
CA PRO A 135 29.41 13.08 -33.66
C PRO A 135 30.38 12.80 -32.50
N GLN A 136 30.97 13.82 -31.87
CA GLN A 136 31.84 13.68 -30.71
C GLN A 136 31.07 13.59 -29.38
N LEU A 137 29.77 13.93 -29.40
CA LEU A 137 28.89 13.91 -28.25
C LEU A 137 27.98 12.68 -28.32
N VAL A 138 27.76 12.04 -27.17
CA VAL A 138 26.82 10.94 -27.04
C VAL A 138 25.40 11.50 -26.94
N PRO A 139 24.45 11.08 -27.81
CA PRO A 139 23.06 11.50 -27.72
C PRO A 139 22.38 10.97 -26.46
N PHE A 140 21.57 11.83 -25.85
CA PHE A 140 20.71 11.49 -24.70
C PHE A 140 19.44 12.33 -24.73
N VAL A 141 18.39 11.84 -24.07
CA VAL A 141 17.16 12.58 -23.80
C VAL A 141 16.75 12.35 -22.35
N VAL A 142 16.55 13.42 -21.58
CA VAL A 142 15.94 13.41 -20.26
C VAL A 142 14.53 13.97 -20.37
N LYS A 143 13.54 13.21 -19.89
CA LYS A 143 12.13 13.59 -19.84
C LYS A 143 11.67 13.66 -18.39
N VAL A 144 10.78 14.62 -18.10
CA VAL A 144 10.05 14.71 -16.84
C VAL A 144 8.56 14.56 -17.12
N GLU A 145 7.88 13.80 -16.26
CA GLU A 145 6.43 13.68 -16.26
C GLU A 145 5.91 14.29 -14.97
N ASN A 146 4.97 15.22 -15.09
CA ASN A 146 4.43 15.96 -13.96
C ASN A 146 2.99 15.55 -13.64
N ASN A 147 2.57 15.65 -12.38
CA ASN A 147 1.18 15.44 -11.98
C ASN A 147 0.70 16.46 -10.94
N ASN A 148 -0.62 16.64 -10.87
CA ASN A 148 -1.24 17.31 -9.73
C ASN A 148 -1.32 16.36 -8.54
N ARG A 149 -1.21 16.91 -7.32
CA ARG A 149 -1.39 16.18 -6.06
C ARG A 149 -2.44 16.88 -5.22
N GLY A 150 -3.71 16.62 -5.50
CA GLY A 150 -4.86 17.27 -4.85
C GLY A 150 -5.18 18.71 -5.26
N SER A 151 -4.19 19.50 -5.65
CA SER A 151 -4.38 20.83 -6.23
C SER A 151 -4.12 20.81 -7.73
N LYS A 152 -5.07 21.31 -8.54
CA LYS A 152 -4.83 21.53 -9.98
C LYS A 152 -4.02 22.78 -10.28
N ALA A 153 -3.81 23.65 -9.28
CA ALA A 153 -3.04 24.88 -9.42
C ALA A 153 -1.55 24.62 -9.66
N VAL A 154 -1.05 23.52 -9.08
CA VAL A 154 0.37 23.22 -8.98
C VAL A 154 0.67 21.78 -9.35
N SER A 155 1.88 21.50 -9.84
CA SER A 155 2.26 20.19 -10.40
C SER A 155 3.62 19.74 -9.90
N PHE A 156 3.88 18.44 -9.84
CA PHE A 156 5.15 17.91 -9.31
C PHE A 156 5.73 16.91 -10.29
N THR A 157 7.05 16.89 -10.42
CA THR A 157 7.72 15.81 -11.15
C THR A 157 7.45 14.47 -10.44
N LYS A 158 6.79 13.53 -11.13
CA LYS A 158 6.56 12.17 -10.62
C LYS A 158 7.41 11.10 -11.29
N THR A 159 7.91 11.35 -12.51
CA THR A 159 8.76 10.41 -13.24
C THR A 159 9.89 11.16 -13.92
N VAL A 160 11.12 10.64 -13.79
CA VAL A 160 12.29 11.07 -14.56
C VAL A 160 12.75 9.92 -15.43
N THR A 161 12.83 10.15 -16.75
CA THR A 161 13.24 9.14 -17.73
C THR A 161 14.48 9.60 -18.48
N LEU A 162 15.52 8.76 -18.53
CA LEU A 162 16.73 8.95 -19.32
C LEU A 162 16.77 7.93 -20.45
N GLU A 163 16.79 8.42 -21.68
CA GLU A 163 17.03 7.63 -22.89
C GLU A 163 18.47 7.83 -23.33
N VAL A 164 19.28 6.76 -23.29
CA VAL A 164 20.71 6.82 -23.62
C VAL A 164 21.22 5.43 -24.03
N TYR A 165 22.11 5.35 -25.01
CA TYR A 165 22.66 4.09 -25.53
C TYR A 165 21.59 3.06 -25.98
N GLY A 166 20.43 3.53 -26.43
CA GLY A 166 19.29 2.66 -26.79
C GLY A 166 18.57 2.04 -25.59
N ASN A 167 18.89 2.46 -24.37
CA ASN A 167 18.20 2.04 -23.15
C ASN A 167 17.28 3.16 -22.64
N VAL A 168 16.18 2.75 -22.00
CA VAL A 168 15.26 3.64 -21.28
C VAL A 168 15.39 3.36 -19.79
N ILE A 169 15.88 4.33 -19.03
CA ILE A 169 16.07 4.26 -17.58
C ILE A 169 15.02 5.16 -16.93
N SER A 170 14.16 4.65 -16.06
CA SER A 170 13.12 5.45 -15.40
C SER A 170 13.14 5.32 -13.88
N MET A 171 13.06 6.47 -13.21
CA MET A 171 12.88 6.61 -11.76
C MET A 171 11.51 7.26 -11.52
N SER A 172 10.65 6.65 -10.70
CA SER A 172 9.29 7.16 -10.49
C SER A 172 8.89 7.21 -9.01
N GLN A 173 7.99 8.12 -8.69
CA GLN A 173 7.38 8.29 -7.38
C GLN A 173 6.58 7.04 -6.97
N GLU A 174 6.00 6.32 -7.93
CA GLU A 174 5.22 5.10 -7.71
C GLU A 174 6.08 3.94 -7.16
N HIS A 175 7.37 3.95 -7.48
CA HIS A 175 8.31 2.91 -7.10
C HIS A 175 9.56 3.53 -6.48
N PRO A 176 9.44 4.18 -5.31
CA PRO A 176 10.57 4.84 -4.69
C PRO A 176 11.68 3.83 -4.42
N ARG A 177 12.91 4.27 -4.62
CA ARG A 177 14.14 3.48 -4.51
C ARG A 177 14.30 2.31 -5.50
N LYS A 178 13.42 2.19 -6.51
CA LYS A 178 13.55 1.19 -7.57
C LYS A 178 13.71 1.86 -8.93
N VAL A 179 14.59 1.30 -9.76
CA VAL A 179 14.85 1.83 -11.11
C VAL A 179 14.45 0.80 -12.14
N LYS A 180 13.74 1.22 -13.19
CA LYS A 180 13.45 0.37 -14.35
C LYS A 180 14.46 0.65 -15.46
N VAL A 181 14.97 -0.41 -16.08
CA VAL A 181 15.78 -0.39 -17.30
C VAL A 181 15.02 -1.17 -18.37
N ASN A 182 14.66 -0.51 -19.46
CA ASN A 182 13.83 -1.06 -20.55
C ASN A 182 12.53 -1.68 -20.02
N GLY A 183 11.89 -0.99 -19.08
CA GLY A 183 10.66 -1.41 -18.43
C GLY A 183 10.86 -2.36 -17.25
N ALA A 184 11.99 -3.05 -17.08
CA ALA A 184 12.20 -4.03 -16.01
C ALA A 184 12.99 -3.46 -14.82
N PHE A 185 12.59 -3.79 -13.59
CA PHE A 185 13.31 -3.39 -12.38
C PHE A 185 14.69 -4.02 -12.31
N VAL A 186 15.61 -3.25 -11.76
CA VAL A 186 16.95 -3.70 -11.38
C VAL A 186 17.21 -3.30 -9.92
N GLU A 187 17.91 -4.16 -9.19
CA GLU A 187 18.36 -3.85 -7.84
C GLU A 187 19.62 -2.98 -7.89
N LEU A 188 19.70 -1.98 -7.01
CA LEU A 188 20.81 -1.03 -6.96
C LEU A 188 21.89 -1.52 -5.97
N PRO A 189 23.20 -1.34 -6.29
CA PRO A 189 23.73 -0.71 -7.48
C PRO A 189 23.69 -1.63 -8.72
N PHE A 190 23.35 -1.05 -9.88
CA PHE A 190 23.32 -1.75 -11.17
C PHE A 190 24.31 -1.10 -12.14
N THR A 191 25.07 -1.91 -12.88
CA THR A 191 26.08 -1.41 -13.82
C THR A 191 25.91 -2.10 -15.17
N GLN A 192 25.70 -1.29 -16.21
CA GLN A 192 25.83 -1.72 -17.60
C GLN A 192 27.23 -1.32 -18.07
N LYS A 193 28.15 -2.30 -18.10
CA LYS A 193 29.59 -2.09 -18.33
C LYS A 193 29.86 -1.17 -19.54
N GLY A 194 30.67 -0.13 -19.32
CA GLY A 194 31.06 0.84 -20.35
C GLY A 194 29.96 1.80 -20.81
N GLN A 195 28.76 1.73 -20.23
CA GLN A 195 27.62 2.58 -20.61
C GLN A 195 27.15 3.44 -19.44
N PHE A 196 26.62 2.83 -18.37
CA PHE A 196 26.07 3.57 -17.25
C PHE A 196 26.03 2.76 -15.95
N GLU A 197 25.93 3.47 -14.83
CA GLU A 197 25.79 2.97 -13.47
C GLU A 197 24.57 3.62 -12.81
N LEU A 198 23.82 2.82 -12.05
CA LEU A 198 22.66 3.21 -11.29
C LEU A 198 22.92 2.93 -9.81
N TYR A 199 22.65 3.89 -8.94
CA TYR A 199 22.94 3.75 -7.51
C TYR A 199 22.08 4.66 -6.63
N HIS A 200 22.06 4.35 -5.33
CA HIS A 200 21.52 5.24 -4.29
C HIS A 200 22.61 6.11 -3.70
N SER A 201 22.28 7.38 -3.45
CA SER A 201 23.09 8.30 -2.67
C SER A 201 22.14 9.19 -1.86
N GLY A 202 22.14 9.02 -0.54
CA GLY A 202 21.20 9.70 0.35
C GLY A 202 19.75 9.39 0.01
N VAL A 203 18.92 10.42 -0.08
CA VAL A 203 17.50 10.29 -0.47
C VAL A 203 17.26 10.13 -1.98
N HIS A 204 18.31 10.16 -2.83
CA HIS A 204 18.17 10.16 -4.29
C HIS A 204 18.56 8.82 -4.95
N GLY A 205 17.94 8.56 -6.09
CA GLY A 205 18.47 7.65 -7.12
C GLY A 205 19.29 8.41 -8.15
N PHE A 206 20.38 7.81 -8.61
CA PHE A 206 21.26 8.37 -9.63
C PHE A 206 21.41 7.42 -10.81
N ALA A 207 21.46 8.00 -12.01
CA ALA A 207 21.98 7.38 -13.23
C ALA A 207 23.21 8.16 -13.69
N ARG A 208 24.39 7.54 -13.67
CA ARG A 208 25.66 8.10 -14.17
C ARG A 208 26.05 7.39 -15.46
N THR A 209 26.28 8.15 -16.52
CA THR A 209 26.76 7.63 -17.80
C THR A 209 28.29 7.63 -17.87
N ALA A 210 28.86 6.83 -18.78
CA ALA A 210 30.30 6.75 -19.01
C ALA A 210 30.91 8.08 -19.49
N PHE A 211 30.13 8.92 -20.19
CA PHE A 211 30.58 10.26 -20.63
C PHE A 211 30.39 11.36 -19.56
N GLY A 212 29.93 11.01 -18.36
CA GLY A 212 29.87 11.91 -17.21
C GLY A 212 28.54 12.63 -16.98
N LEU A 213 27.52 12.44 -17.82
CA LEU A 213 26.16 12.90 -17.51
C LEU A 213 25.63 12.17 -16.28
N ARG A 214 25.05 12.92 -15.33
CA ARG A 214 24.35 12.39 -14.16
C ARG A 214 22.92 12.91 -14.13
N VAL A 215 21.97 12.01 -13.90
CA VAL A 215 20.55 12.33 -13.70
C VAL A 215 20.13 11.79 -12.34
N SER A 216 19.45 12.58 -11.53
CA SER A 216 18.96 12.12 -10.22
C SER A 216 17.53 12.53 -9.92
N PHE A 217 16.87 11.73 -9.09
CA PHE A 217 15.50 11.97 -8.62
C PHE A 217 15.37 11.60 -7.14
N ASP A 218 14.69 12.41 -6.33
CA ASP A 218 14.46 12.16 -4.89
C ASP A 218 13.23 11.27 -4.62
N TRP A 219 12.67 10.68 -5.68
CA TRP A 219 11.46 9.88 -5.65
C TRP A 219 10.19 10.66 -5.28
N TYR A 220 10.24 12.00 -5.27
CA TYR A 220 9.12 12.84 -4.87
C TYR A 220 8.89 14.04 -5.78
N SER A 221 9.84 14.96 -5.97
CA SER A 221 9.66 16.12 -6.85
C SER A 221 10.96 16.77 -7.33
N TYR A 222 12.09 16.43 -6.73
CA TYR A 222 13.38 17.00 -7.07
C TYR A 222 14.02 16.17 -8.19
N ALA A 223 14.13 16.75 -9.39
CA ALA A 223 14.85 16.21 -10.53
C ALA A 223 16.12 17.03 -10.83
N ARG A 224 17.25 16.36 -11.09
CA ARG A 224 18.54 17.00 -11.40
C ARG A 224 19.14 16.44 -12.68
N VAL A 225 19.68 17.32 -13.50
CA VAL A 225 20.59 16.97 -14.60
C VAL A 225 21.92 17.67 -14.36
N ILE A 226 23.01 16.91 -14.23
CA ILE A 226 24.37 17.41 -14.09
C ILE A 226 25.13 17.07 -15.38
N LEU A 227 25.36 18.10 -16.17
CA LEU A 227 25.86 18.03 -17.54
C LEU A 227 27.35 18.34 -17.59
N PRO A 228 28.18 17.51 -18.26
CA PRO A 228 29.57 17.87 -18.54
C PRO A 228 29.67 19.13 -19.39
N ASP A 229 30.61 20.03 -19.07
CA ASP A 229 30.82 21.30 -19.80
C ASP A 229 31.10 21.11 -21.31
N ALA A 230 31.50 19.91 -21.72
CA ALA A 230 31.64 19.48 -23.11
C ALA A 230 30.37 19.68 -23.97
N TYR A 231 29.20 19.65 -23.33
CA TYR A 231 27.89 19.75 -23.97
C TYR A 231 27.31 21.18 -23.94
N ALA A 232 28.07 22.16 -23.41
CA ALA A 232 27.64 23.55 -23.34
C ALA A 232 27.26 24.08 -24.73
N GLY A 233 26.07 24.69 -24.85
CA GLY A 233 25.50 25.19 -26.11
C GLY A 233 25.03 24.10 -27.10
N ALA A 234 25.17 22.82 -26.77
CA ALA A 234 24.77 21.70 -27.64
C ALA A 234 23.44 21.04 -27.23
N VAL A 235 22.88 21.46 -26.08
CA VAL A 235 21.67 20.87 -25.50
C VAL A 235 20.46 21.78 -25.68
N CYS A 236 19.27 21.22 -25.51
CA CYS A 236 18.02 21.97 -25.52
C CYS A 236 16.94 21.28 -24.69
N GLY A 237 15.91 22.04 -24.31
CA GLY A 237 14.78 21.58 -23.50
C GLY A 237 14.38 22.65 -22.48
N LEU A 238 13.58 22.25 -21.49
CA LEU A 238 13.22 23.10 -20.36
C LEU A 238 14.45 23.59 -19.55
N CYS A 239 15.54 22.82 -19.54
CA CYS A 239 16.79 23.22 -18.88
C CYS A 239 17.61 24.29 -19.62
N GLY A 240 17.11 24.83 -20.74
CA GLY A 240 17.85 25.79 -21.54
C GLY A 240 18.92 25.15 -22.43
N ASN A 241 19.88 25.96 -22.89
CA ASN A 241 20.90 25.53 -23.85
C ASN A 241 22.32 25.37 -23.26
N ALA A 242 22.51 25.79 -22.00
CA ALA A 242 23.76 25.65 -21.25
C ALA A 242 24.95 26.40 -21.87
N ASN A 243 24.72 27.58 -22.45
CA ASN A 243 25.75 28.41 -23.09
C ASN A 243 26.33 29.48 -22.15
N ARG A 244 25.87 29.53 -20.89
CA ARG A 244 26.18 30.52 -19.84
C ARG A 244 25.52 31.88 -20.04
N ASP A 245 24.43 31.93 -20.79
CA ASP A 245 23.60 33.11 -21.01
C ASP A 245 22.14 32.82 -20.63
N ALA A 246 21.78 33.17 -19.40
CA ALA A 246 20.42 32.98 -18.90
C ALA A 246 19.36 33.75 -19.72
N ASP A 247 19.74 34.78 -20.48
CA ASP A 247 18.77 35.58 -21.23
C ASP A 247 18.21 34.83 -22.45
N ASP A 248 18.89 33.79 -22.95
CA ASP A 248 18.46 33.02 -24.13
C ASP A 248 17.96 31.60 -23.81
N ASP A 249 17.70 31.29 -22.54
CA ASP A 249 17.17 29.98 -22.13
C ASP A 249 15.67 29.79 -22.43
N PHE A 250 14.93 30.89 -22.66
CA PHE A 250 13.51 30.85 -23.04
C PHE A 250 13.30 30.64 -24.55
N LEU A 251 14.02 29.67 -25.14
CA LEU A 251 13.87 29.30 -26.55
C LEU A 251 12.92 28.13 -26.72
N THR A 252 11.94 28.31 -27.61
CA THR A 252 11.07 27.23 -28.06
C THR A 252 11.84 26.24 -28.93
N ARG A 253 11.23 25.07 -29.17
CA ARG A 253 11.81 24.03 -30.05
C ARG A 253 12.16 24.51 -31.46
N ASP A 254 11.49 25.55 -31.96
CA ASP A 254 11.76 26.16 -33.27
C ASP A 254 12.85 27.27 -33.21
N GLY A 255 13.49 27.48 -32.05
CA GLY A 255 14.53 28.48 -31.85
C GLY A 255 14.02 29.92 -31.71
N LYS A 256 12.74 30.11 -31.38
CA LYS A 256 12.15 31.44 -31.13
C LYS A 256 12.05 31.70 -29.65
N ARG A 257 12.22 32.96 -29.22
CA ARG A 257 11.98 33.35 -27.83
C ARG A 257 10.51 33.14 -27.47
N ALA A 258 10.24 32.40 -26.39
CA ALA A 258 8.91 32.24 -25.82
C ALA A 258 8.46 33.54 -25.12
N ALA A 259 7.17 33.82 -25.16
CA ALA A 259 6.55 34.96 -24.49
C ALA A 259 6.33 34.70 -23.00
N ASP A 260 6.09 33.45 -22.63
CA ASP A 260 5.81 32.99 -21.27
C ASP A 260 6.22 31.51 -21.09
N GLU A 261 6.16 31.04 -19.86
CA GLU A 261 6.54 29.69 -19.42
C GLU A 261 5.68 28.61 -20.07
N ILE A 262 4.39 28.90 -20.32
CA ILE A 262 3.45 27.96 -20.93
C ILE A 262 3.84 27.73 -22.39
N GLN A 263 4.08 28.80 -23.16
CA GLN A 263 4.51 28.68 -24.54
C GLN A 263 5.86 27.96 -24.65
N LEU A 264 6.79 28.26 -23.74
CA LEU A 264 8.08 27.55 -23.69
C LEU A 264 7.85 26.05 -23.52
N ALA A 265 7.12 25.66 -22.48
CA ALA A 265 6.97 24.26 -22.12
C ALA A 265 6.09 23.46 -23.08
N ASP A 266 5.04 24.05 -23.63
CA ASP A 266 4.22 23.42 -24.66
C ASP A 266 5.05 23.09 -25.92
N SER A 267 6.03 23.94 -26.26
CA SER A 267 6.95 23.65 -27.37
C SER A 267 7.87 22.45 -27.10
N TRP A 268 8.10 22.14 -25.83
CA TRP A 268 8.92 21.02 -25.34
C TRP A 268 8.09 19.82 -24.85
N LYS A 269 6.76 19.84 -25.03
CA LYS A 269 5.88 18.71 -24.74
C LYS A 269 6.14 17.56 -25.71
N VAL A 270 6.30 16.35 -25.17
CA VAL A 270 6.62 15.14 -25.95
C VAL A 270 5.61 14.00 -25.77
N GLY A 271 4.62 14.14 -24.88
CA GLY A 271 3.55 13.16 -24.74
C GLY A 271 2.40 13.64 -23.85
N ASP A 272 1.21 13.11 -24.14
CA ASP A 272 0.00 13.26 -23.32
C ASP A 272 -0.16 12.08 -22.35
N VAL A 273 -0.72 12.37 -21.18
CA VAL A 273 -1.14 11.38 -20.18
C VAL A 273 -2.55 11.72 -19.70
N PRO A 274 -3.32 10.77 -19.11
CA PRO A 274 -4.65 11.08 -18.58
C PRO A 274 -4.64 12.32 -17.68
N GLY A 275 -5.44 13.32 -18.07
CA GLY A 275 -5.55 14.63 -17.42
C GLY A 275 -4.32 15.54 -17.56
N CYS A 276 -3.53 15.37 -18.62
CA CYS A 276 -2.51 16.33 -19.05
C CYS A 276 -3.15 17.69 -19.41
N SER A 277 -2.55 18.75 -18.88
CA SER A 277 -2.85 20.14 -19.20
C SER A 277 -1.56 20.96 -19.31
N ALA A 278 -1.60 22.05 -20.08
CA ALA A 278 -0.48 23.00 -20.20
C ALA A 278 -0.26 23.82 -18.92
N GLY A 279 -1.20 23.74 -17.98
CA GLY A 279 -1.21 24.47 -16.72
C GLY A 279 -2.61 24.43 -16.13
N CYS A 280 -2.85 25.20 -15.08
CA CYS A 280 -4.19 25.43 -14.58
C CYS A 280 -4.95 26.39 -15.54
N VAL A 281 -6.20 26.05 -15.88
CA VAL A 281 -7.05 26.81 -16.81
C VAL A 281 -8.30 27.28 -16.07
N GLY A 282 -8.55 28.59 -16.01
CA GLY A 282 -9.71 29.19 -15.34
C GLY A 282 -9.34 29.90 -14.02
N ASP A 283 -10.18 29.76 -12.99
CA ASP A 283 -9.96 30.34 -11.65
C ASP A 283 -8.95 29.51 -10.85
N CYS A 284 -7.68 29.68 -11.18
CA CYS A 284 -6.60 28.99 -10.49
C CYS A 284 -6.45 29.52 -9.06
N PRO A 285 -6.41 28.64 -8.05
CA PRO A 285 -6.02 29.03 -6.70
C PRO A 285 -4.68 29.76 -6.76
N ALA A 286 -4.67 31.05 -6.46
CA ALA A 286 -3.46 31.84 -6.38
C ALA A 286 -3.10 32.05 -4.90
N CYS A 287 -1.82 31.91 -4.58
CA CYS A 287 -1.27 32.29 -3.28
C CYS A 287 -0.68 33.69 -3.35
N ASN A 288 -1.48 34.68 -2.95
CA ASN A 288 -1.02 36.07 -2.92
C ASN A 288 0.01 36.30 -1.79
N GLU A 289 0.65 37.46 -1.78
CA GLU A 289 1.68 37.77 -0.80
C GLU A 289 1.21 37.71 0.65
N GLU A 290 -0.03 38.12 0.93
CA GLU A 290 -0.62 38.09 2.27
C GLU A 290 -0.81 36.65 2.77
N GLN A 291 -1.23 35.75 1.88
CA GLN A 291 -1.44 34.33 2.17
C GLN A 291 -0.13 33.56 2.34
N LYS A 292 0.96 34.00 1.69
CA LYS A 292 2.30 33.42 1.84
C LYS A 292 3.00 33.82 3.14
N GLN A 293 2.70 35.01 3.70
CA GLN A 293 3.38 35.52 4.90
C GLN A 293 3.46 34.53 6.08
N PRO A 294 2.39 33.79 6.47
CA PRO A 294 2.45 32.89 7.61
C PRO A 294 3.47 31.76 7.45
N TYR A 295 3.78 31.36 6.21
CA TYR A 295 4.68 30.25 5.90
C TYR A 295 6.15 30.67 5.83
N ARG A 296 6.45 31.98 5.83
CA ARG A 296 7.83 32.50 5.90
C ARG A 296 8.44 32.45 7.30
N GLY A 297 7.66 32.10 8.33
CA GLY A 297 8.14 31.96 9.70
C GLY A 297 8.84 30.61 9.99
N ASP A 298 9.58 30.55 11.09
CA ASP A 298 10.37 29.38 11.54
C ASP A 298 9.54 28.12 11.81
N ALA A 299 8.23 28.25 12.04
CA ALA A 299 7.32 27.10 12.16
C ALA A 299 7.10 26.36 10.82
N TYR A 300 7.54 26.97 9.71
CA TYR A 300 7.42 26.50 8.33
C TYR A 300 8.76 26.70 7.59
N CYS A 301 8.83 27.61 6.61
CA CYS A 301 9.96 27.74 5.70
C CYS A 301 11.08 28.66 6.21
N GLY A 302 10.82 29.49 7.23
CA GLY A 302 11.75 30.51 7.72
C GLY A 302 13.11 29.94 8.16
N VAL A 303 13.13 28.67 8.56
CA VAL A 303 14.36 27.94 8.92
C VAL A 303 15.41 27.96 7.80
N ILE A 304 15.01 28.03 6.52
CA ILE A 304 15.89 28.10 5.34
C ILE A 304 16.82 29.32 5.40
N ALA A 305 16.26 30.50 5.71
CA ALA A 305 16.97 31.78 5.66
C ALA A 305 17.37 32.32 7.04
N ARG A 306 17.14 31.57 8.12
CA ARG A 306 17.46 32.01 9.48
C ARG A 306 18.95 32.20 9.66
N ALA A 307 19.38 33.44 9.98
CA ALA A 307 20.79 33.82 10.10
C ALA A 307 21.57 32.95 11.10
N GLU A 308 21.00 32.72 12.29
CA GLU A 308 21.53 31.79 13.30
C GLU A 308 20.79 30.44 13.21
N GLY A 309 20.67 29.94 11.99
CA GLY A 309 19.95 28.72 11.63
C GLY A 309 20.86 27.52 11.39
N PRO A 310 20.25 26.34 11.16
CA PRO A 310 20.99 25.12 10.85
C PRO A 310 21.70 25.19 9.48
N PHE A 311 21.29 26.11 8.61
CA PHE A 311 21.84 26.29 7.26
C PHE A 311 22.77 27.50 7.10
N ARG A 312 23.14 28.18 8.20
CA ARG A 312 23.92 29.43 8.14
C ARG A 312 25.22 29.32 7.33
N ALA A 313 25.89 28.18 7.41
CA ALA A 313 27.13 27.93 6.66
C ALA A 313 26.91 27.86 5.13
N CYS A 314 25.69 27.56 4.69
CA CYS A 314 25.33 27.43 3.29
C CYS A 314 24.91 28.75 2.65
N HIS A 315 24.46 29.75 3.43
CA HIS A 315 23.95 31.01 2.90
C HIS A 315 24.95 31.77 2.02
N GLY A 316 26.26 31.60 2.26
CA GLY A 316 27.33 32.19 1.44
C GLY A 316 27.67 31.41 0.16
N VAL A 317 27.12 30.20 -0.01
CA VAL A 317 27.38 29.31 -1.14
C VAL A 317 26.13 29.16 -2.02
N VAL A 318 24.97 28.98 -1.39
CA VAL A 318 23.66 28.88 -2.06
C VAL A 318 22.73 29.94 -1.47
N ASN A 319 22.23 30.83 -2.31
CA ASN A 319 21.32 31.90 -1.90
C ASN A 319 20.01 31.31 -1.32
N PRO A 320 19.67 31.55 -0.04
CA PRO A 320 18.48 30.95 0.58
C PRO A 320 17.16 31.60 0.14
N ALA A 321 17.17 32.83 -0.36
CA ALA A 321 15.93 33.58 -0.65
C ALA A 321 15.05 32.90 -1.71
N PRO A 322 15.58 32.46 -2.87
CA PRO A 322 14.91 31.56 -3.81
C PRO A 322 14.15 30.39 -3.16
N PHE A 323 14.83 29.59 -2.37
CA PHE A 323 14.27 28.38 -1.76
C PHE A 323 13.25 28.68 -0.66
N LEU A 324 13.41 29.79 0.06
CA LEU A 324 12.43 30.27 1.03
C LEU A 324 11.12 30.65 0.33
N GLU A 325 11.20 31.36 -0.79
CA GLU A 325 10.03 31.79 -1.55
C GLU A 325 9.28 30.61 -2.17
N ASP A 326 10.01 29.69 -2.80
CA ASP A 326 9.47 28.45 -3.35
C ASP A 326 8.77 27.63 -2.24
N CYS A 327 9.44 27.44 -1.09
CA CYS A 327 8.85 26.76 0.05
C CYS A 327 7.58 27.45 0.57
N ALA A 328 7.58 28.78 0.66
CA ALA A 328 6.41 29.53 1.15
C ALA A 328 5.24 29.47 0.15
N PHE A 329 5.55 29.40 -1.14
CA PHE A 329 4.58 29.17 -2.21
C PHE A 329 3.97 27.76 -2.10
N ASP A 330 4.80 26.71 -2.11
CA ASP A 330 4.41 25.31 -1.90
C ASP A 330 3.53 25.16 -0.64
N ALA A 331 4.01 25.66 0.50
CA ALA A 331 3.32 25.58 1.77
C ALA A 331 1.98 26.33 1.75
N CYS A 332 1.86 27.42 1.00
CA CYS A 332 0.60 28.15 0.87
C CYS A 332 -0.45 27.39 0.05
N HIS A 333 -0.03 26.77 -1.06
CA HIS A 333 -0.92 25.94 -1.88
C HIS A 333 -1.39 24.69 -1.12
N TYR A 334 -0.51 24.13 -0.29
CA TYR A 334 -0.77 22.95 0.52
C TYR A 334 -1.21 23.23 1.97
N LYS A 335 -1.53 24.49 2.30
CA LYS A 335 -1.99 24.92 3.63
C LYS A 335 -1.11 24.45 4.79
N GLY A 336 0.21 24.43 4.57
CA GLY A 336 1.21 24.01 5.54
C GLY A 336 1.31 22.50 5.76
N HIS A 337 0.75 21.68 4.85
CA HIS A 337 0.88 20.22 4.93
C HIS A 337 2.34 19.80 5.07
N ARG A 338 2.61 18.94 6.05
CA ARG A 338 3.97 18.69 6.54
C ARG A 338 4.87 18.05 5.48
N ASP A 339 4.36 17.09 4.71
CA ASP A 339 5.18 16.38 3.71
C ASP A 339 5.71 17.32 2.62
N THR A 340 4.86 18.19 2.07
CA THR A 340 5.25 19.18 1.06
C THR A 340 6.28 20.15 1.63
N LEU A 341 6.03 20.70 2.82
CA LEU A 341 6.96 21.60 3.52
C LEU A 341 8.35 20.97 3.71
N CYS A 342 8.39 19.74 4.23
CA CYS A 342 9.65 19.08 4.56
C CYS A 342 10.45 18.72 3.31
N LYS A 343 9.78 18.48 2.17
CA LYS A 343 10.42 18.23 0.88
C LYS A 343 11.00 19.52 0.28
N ALA A 344 10.30 20.64 0.39
CA ALA A 344 10.81 21.95 -0.02
C ALA A 344 12.07 22.34 0.78
N ILE A 345 12.08 22.16 2.10
CA ILE A 345 13.27 22.42 2.93
C ILE A 345 14.41 21.45 2.55
N ALA A 346 14.12 20.17 2.34
CA ALA A 346 15.12 19.17 1.97
C ALA A 346 15.77 19.45 0.60
N ALA A 347 15.10 20.14 -0.32
CA ALA A 347 15.70 20.59 -1.57
C ALA A 347 16.88 21.54 -1.32
N TYR A 348 16.74 22.49 -0.39
CA TYR A 348 17.83 23.40 -0.02
C TYR A 348 18.99 22.64 0.65
N VAL A 349 18.68 21.67 1.53
CA VAL A 349 19.71 20.81 2.17
C VAL A 349 20.51 20.04 1.12
N THR A 350 19.81 19.48 0.13
CA THR A 350 20.41 18.75 -0.98
C THR A 350 21.38 19.63 -1.77
N GLU A 351 21.01 20.88 -2.06
CA GLU A 351 21.92 21.80 -2.73
C GLU A 351 23.15 22.11 -1.88
N CYS A 352 22.95 22.49 -0.61
CA CYS A 352 24.04 22.78 0.32
C CYS A 352 25.07 21.65 0.40
N GLN A 353 24.59 20.42 0.58
CA GLN A 353 25.45 19.23 0.67
C GLN A 353 26.14 18.92 -0.66
N SER A 354 25.51 19.19 -1.80
CA SER A 354 26.12 18.99 -3.11
C SER A 354 27.30 19.94 -3.38
N HIS A 355 27.36 21.07 -2.68
CA HIS A 355 28.51 21.97 -2.64
C HIS A 355 29.52 21.65 -1.52
N GLY A 356 29.33 20.55 -0.79
CA GLY A 356 30.22 20.13 0.30
C GLY A 356 30.10 20.95 1.58
N VAL A 357 29.00 21.68 1.77
CA VAL A 357 28.76 22.47 2.98
C VAL A 357 28.14 21.59 4.06
N GLY A 358 28.70 21.65 5.28
CA GLY A 358 28.13 21.00 6.46
C GLY A 358 26.84 21.69 6.91
N VAL A 359 25.79 20.90 7.12
CA VAL A 359 24.47 21.34 7.60
C VAL A 359 24.27 20.85 9.04
N GLU A 360 23.71 21.68 9.91
CA GLU A 360 23.38 21.30 11.28
C GLU A 360 21.99 20.64 11.39
N PRO A 361 21.70 19.90 12.49
CA PRO A 361 20.42 19.25 12.68
C PRO A 361 19.22 20.22 12.56
N TRP A 362 18.36 19.97 11.58
CA TRP A 362 17.17 20.78 11.30
C TRP A 362 15.85 20.01 11.51
N ARG A 363 15.89 18.68 11.45
CA ARG A 363 14.74 17.81 11.75
C ARG A 363 14.63 17.53 13.25
N THR A 364 13.41 17.50 13.77
CA THR A 364 13.10 17.11 15.14
C THR A 364 11.87 16.19 15.17
N PRO A 365 11.58 15.47 16.26
CA PRO A 365 10.37 14.64 16.35
C PRO A 365 9.06 15.40 16.10
N SER A 366 9.04 16.71 16.34
CA SER A 366 7.87 17.58 16.12
C SER A 366 7.94 18.42 14.83
N PHE A 367 9.07 18.41 14.11
CA PHE A 367 9.29 19.19 12.90
C PHE A 367 10.07 18.37 11.86
N CYS A 368 9.36 17.91 10.82
CA CYS A 368 9.95 17.12 9.74
C CYS A 368 10.67 15.86 10.22
N GLY A 369 10.13 15.21 11.26
CA GLY A 369 10.71 14.02 11.89
C GLY A 369 11.01 12.93 10.85
N PRO A 370 12.23 12.35 10.88
CA PRO A 370 12.62 11.37 9.89
C PRO A 370 11.88 10.05 10.09
N SER A 371 11.58 9.34 9.00
CA SER A 371 11.05 7.98 9.01
C SER A 371 11.96 7.10 8.18
N CYS A 372 12.50 6.04 8.79
CA CYS A 372 13.41 5.11 8.14
C CYS A 372 12.85 3.69 8.11
N PRO A 373 13.16 2.89 7.07
CA PRO A 373 12.84 1.48 7.03
C PRO A 373 13.36 0.68 8.24
N ARG A 374 12.85 -0.54 8.43
CA ARG A 374 13.37 -1.44 9.47
C ARG A 374 14.87 -1.68 9.30
N HIS A 375 15.55 -1.78 10.44
CA HIS A 375 17.01 -1.98 10.52
C HIS A 375 17.83 -0.86 9.85
N SER A 376 17.30 0.36 9.91
CA SER A 376 17.97 1.56 9.44
C SER A 376 17.62 2.75 10.33
N HIS A 377 18.49 3.75 10.33
CA HIS A 377 18.32 5.00 11.06
C HIS A 377 18.61 6.21 10.18
N TYR A 378 18.16 7.37 10.63
CA TYR A 378 18.38 8.63 9.94
C TYR A 378 19.76 9.20 10.27
N GLU A 379 20.46 9.66 9.25
CA GLU A 379 21.65 10.49 9.40
C GLU A 379 21.55 11.71 8.49
N LEU A 380 21.91 12.89 9.02
CA LEU A 380 22.01 14.10 8.22
C LEU A 380 23.22 14.08 7.28
N CYS A 381 24.28 13.35 7.65
CA CYS A 381 25.55 13.33 6.97
C CYS A 381 26.09 11.89 6.98
N GLY A 382 25.43 11.00 6.24
CA GLY A 382 25.87 9.62 6.07
C GLY A 382 26.70 9.41 4.79
N SER A 383 27.23 8.21 4.61
CA SER A 383 28.05 7.86 3.43
C SER A 383 27.26 7.98 2.13
N SER A 384 27.77 8.73 1.15
CA SER A 384 27.18 8.81 -0.19
C SER A 384 27.20 7.48 -0.95
N CYS A 385 28.08 6.55 -0.57
CA CYS A 385 28.04 5.16 -1.02
C CYS A 385 27.71 4.24 0.18
N PRO A 386 26.45 3.89 0.43
CA PRO A 386 26.12 2.94 1.49
C PRO A 386 26.66 1.54 1.16
N ALA A 387 27.03 0.78 2.19
CA ALA A 387 27.44 -0.61 2.03
C ALA A 387 26.26 -1.45 1.49
N THR A 388 26.52 -2.25 0.45
CA THR A 388 25.51 -3.09 -0.19
C THR A 388 25.96 -4.55 -0.23
N CYS A 389 25.01 -5.46 -0.44
CA CYS A 389 25.29 -6.88 -0.61
C CYS A 389 26.16 -7.21 -1.83
N ARG A 390 26.27 -6.29 -2.79
CA ARG A 390 27.18 -6.43 -3.92
C ARG A 390 28.59 -5.97 -3.51
N ALA A 391 29.39 -6.90 -3.00
CA ALA A 391 30.75 -6.62 -2.57
C ALA A 391 31.67 -6.25 -3.74
N GLY A 392 32.47 -5.19 -3.60
CA GLY A 392 33.51 -4.79 -4.57
C GLY A 392 33.07 -3.83 -5.67
N SER A 393 31.79 -3.46 -5.76
CA SER A 393 31.28 -2.45 -6.70
C SER A 393 30.85 -1.18 -5.96
N VAL A 394 31.81 -0.39 -5.47
CA VAL A 394 31.50 0.97 -5.01
C VAL A 394 31.31 1.83 -6.27
N PRO A 395 30.10 2.37 -6.54
CA PRO A 395 29.88 3.18 -7.72
C PRO A 395 30.82 4.38 -7.70
N GLU A 396 31.54 4.61 -8.80
CA GLU A 396 32.44 5.78 -8.88
C GLU A 396 31.67 7.09 -8.66
N GLY A 397 30.39 7.09 -9.02
CA GLY A 397 29.48 8.25 -8.92
C GLY A 397 29.29 8.80 -7.53
N CYS A 398 29.45 7.99 -6.48
CA CYS A 398 29.24 8.42 -5.10
C CYS A 398 30.52 8.46 -4.25
N ALA A 399 31.60 7.78 -4.67
CA ALA A 399 32.78 7.57 -3.84
C ALA A 399 33.53 8.87 -3.51
N SER A 400 33.44 9.87 -4.38
CA SER A 400 34.08 11.18 -4.25
C SER A 400 33.11 12.29 -3.83
N VAL A 401 31.87 11.96 -3.49
CA VAL A 401 30.85 12.93 -3.09
C VAL A 401 30.92 13.10 -1.56
N PRO A 402 30.79 14.33 -1.02
CA PRO A 402 30.63 14.56 0.42
C PRO A 402 29.49 13.75 1.02
N CYS A 403 29.35 13.74 2.35
CA CYS A 403 28.24 13.05 3.00
C CYS A 403 26.87 13.62 2.55
N THR A 404 25.83 12.82 2.71
CA THR A 404 24.47 13.15 2.27
C THR A 404 23.42 12.76 3.32
N GLU A 405 22.31 13.49 3.35
CA GLU A 405 21.16 13.19 4.20
C GLU A 405 20.39 11.96 3.70
N GLY A 406 19.98 11.08 4.62
CA GLY A 406 19.18 9.91 4.28
C GLY A 406 18.96 8.91 5.41
N CYS A 407 18.45 7.74 5.05
CA CYS A 407 18.35 6.58 5.94
C CYS A 407 19.44 5.57 5.60
N PHE A 408 20.17 5.12 6.62
CA PHE A 408 21.34 4.25 6.51
C PHE A 408 21.13 3.00 7.35
N CYS A 409 21.63 1.86 6.86
CA CYS A 409 21.47 0.59 7.57
C CYS A 409 22.19 0.61 8.93
N ASP A 410 21.58 -0.03 9.92
CA ASP A 410 22.16 -0.15 11.25
C ASP A 410 23.45 -0.99 11.22
N ALA A 411 24.30 -0.84 12.24
CA ALA A 411 25.52 -1.61 12.36
C ALA A 411 25.26 -3.13 12.26
N GLY A 412 25.97 -3.81 11.37
CA GLY A 412 25.79 -5.25 11.08
C GLY A 412 24.80 -5.55 9.94
N PHE A 413 24.10 -4.54 9.44
CA PHE A 413 23.19 -4.63 8.29
C PHE A 413 23.80 -3.95 7.06
N VAL A 414 23.45 -4.46 5.87
CA VAL A 414 23.86 -3.93 4.57
C VAL A 414 22.66 -3.86 3.64
N LEU A 415 22.74 -3.00 2.62
CA LEU A 415 21.63 -2.82 1.70
C LEU A 415 21.54 -3.98 0.69
N SER A 416 20.43 -4.71 0.71
CA SER A 416 20.03 -5.71 -0.27
C SER A 416 18.87 -5.16 -1.09
N GLY A 417 19.19 -4.42 -2.16
CA GLY A 417 18.18 -3.68 -2.93
C GLY A 417 17.69 -2.44 -2.19
N ASP A 418 16.44 -2.43 -1.75
CA ASP A 418 15.82 -1.37 -0.96
C ASP A 418 15.72 -1.67 0.56
N GLU A 419 16.20 -2.83 1.02
CA GLU A 419 16.06 -3.31 2.40
C GLU A 419 17.41 -3.50 3.09
N CYS A 420 17.46 -3.19 4.40
CA CYS A 420 18.62 -3.47 5.24
C CYS A 420 18.53 -4.88 5.81
N VAL A 421 19.47 -5.75 5.43
CA VAL A 421 19.53 -7.15 5.86
C VAL A 421 20.87 -7.44 6.54
N PRO A 422 20.95 -8.43 7.45
CA PRO A 422 22.24 -8.89 7.97
C PRO A 422 23.17 -9.30 6.82
N ALA A 423 24.47 -9.04 6.92
CA ALA A 423 25.41 -9.35 5.83
C ALA A 423 25.42 -10.84 5.38
N GLY A 424 25.11 -11.78 6.28
CA GLY A 424 24.96 -13.20 5.95
C GLY A 424 23.65 -13.57 5.22
N GLU A 425 22.72 -12.63 5.10
CA GLU A 425 21.42 -12.76 4.41
C GLU A 425 21.44 -12.12 3.01
N CYS A 426 22.63 -11.75 2.50
CA CYS A 426 22.78 -11.28 1.13
C CYS A 426 22.36 -12.34 0.11
N GLY A 427 21.86 -11.85 -1.03
CA GLY A 427 21.38 -12.65 -2.14
C GLY A 427 22.48 -13.09 -3.10
N CYS A 428 22.17 -13.12 -4.38
CA CYS A 428 22.97 -13.76 -5.42
C CYS A 428 23.26 -12.80 -6.56
N GLU A 429 24.41 -12.96 -7.22
CA GLU A 429 24.71 -12.28 -8.48
C GLU A 429 24.57 -13.26 -9.64
N TYR A 430 23.75 -12.92 -10.63
CA TYR A 430 23.53 -13.72 -11.83
C TYR A 430 23.54 -12.81 -13.06
N ARG A 431 24.43 -13.09 -14.02
CA ARG A 431 24.61 -12.30 -15.26
C ARG A 431 24.71 -10.78 -14.99
N ASP A 432 25.64 -10.41 -14.10
CA ASP A 432 25.91 -9.02 -13.68
C ASP A 432 24.73 -8.29 -13.00
N ARG A 433 23.69 -9.02 -12.56
CA ARG A 433 22.53 -8.51 -11.81
C ARG A 433 22.48 -9.11 -10.41
N TYR A 434 22.11 -8.30 -9.43
CA TYR A 434 21.84 -8.74 -8.07
C TYR A 434 20.37 -9.14 -7.91
N TYR A 435 20.13 -10.25 -7.21
CA TYR A 435 18.82 -10.77 -6.83
C TYR A 435 18.81 -11.04 -5.33
N LYS A 436 17.70 -10.73 -4.65
CA LYS A 436 17.59 -10.92 -3.20
C LYS A 436 17.57 -12.39 -2.83
N LYS A 437 18.01 -12.73 -1.61
CA LYS A 437 17.94 -14.10 -1.09
C LYS A 437 16.50 -14.62 -1.10
N GLY A 438 16.27 -15.79 -1.69
CA GLY A 438 14.96 -16.40 -1.83
C GLY A 438 14.14 -15.92 -3.02
N GLU A 439 14.62 -14.94 -3.78
CA GLU A 439 13.92 -14.40 -4.96
C GLU A 439 13.83 -15.43 -6.08
N ASP A 440 12.63 -15.57 -6.65
CA ASP A 440 12.37 -16.28 -7.91
C ASP A 440 12.33 -15.27 -9.05
N PHE A 441 13.14 -15.47 -10.10
CA PHE A 441 13.24 -14.55 -11.21
C PHE A 441 13.35 -15.27 -12.56
N TYR A 442 12.87 -14.61 -13.62
CA TYR A 442 13.12 -15.06 -14.99
C TYR A 442 14.40 -14.40 -15.50
N ALA A 443 15.43 -15.20 -15.77
CA ALA A 443 16.65 -14.72 -16.42
C ALA A 443 16.46 -14.52 -17.93
N SER A 444 15.51 -15.26 -18.51
CA SER A 444 15.01 -15.10 -19.87
C SER A 444 13.61 -15.70 -19.98
N CYS A 445 12.98 -15.57 -21.15
CA CYS A 445 11.70 -16.25 -21.44
C CYS A 445 11.79 -17.78 -21.49
N ARG A 446 12.97 -18.37 -21.27
CA ARG A 446 13.23 -19.80 -21.28
C ARG A 446 13.86 -20.33 -19.99
N GLU A 447 14.12 -19.45 -19.01
CA GLU A 447 14.96 -19.77 -17.87
C GLU A 447 14.44 -19.05 -16.63
N ARG A 448 14.01 -19.83 -15.64
CA ARG A 448 13.60 -19.35 -14.32
C ARG A 448 14.63 -19.79 -13.30
N CYS A 449 15.03 -18.88 -12.44
CA CYS A 449 16.04 -19.13 -11.43
C CYS A 449 15.52 -18.75 -10.05
N ARG A 450 16.09 -19.36 -9.01
CA ARG A 450 15.91 -18.98 -7.62
C ARG A 450 17.25 -18.67 -6.98
N CYS A 451 17.33 -17.53 -6.31
CA CYS A 451 18.48 -17.20 -5.46
C CYS A 451 18.37 -17.93 -4.12
N LYS A 452 19.37 -18.75 -3.79
CA LYS A 452 19.46 -19.56 -2.56
C LYS A 452 20.39 -18.90 -1.54
N ALA A 453 20.57 -19.58 -0.40
CA ALA A 453 21.58 -19.19 0.57
C ALA A 453 23.00 -19.28 -0.03
N GLU A 454 23.94 -18.55 0.57
CA GLU A 454 25.36 -18.54 0.17
C GLU A 454 25.60 -18.05 -1.27
N GLY A 455 24.66 -17.29 -1.84
CA GLY A 455 24.77 -16.71 -3.19
C GLY A 455 24.56 -17.70 -4.34
N ALA A 456 24.15 -18.93 -4.06
CA ALA A 456 23.92 -19.95 -5.09
C ALA A 456 22.65 -19.65 -5.91
N VAL A 457 22.74 -19.81 -7.23
CA VAL A 457 21.61 -19.63 -8.15
C VAL A 457 21.25 -20.98 -8.76
N GLU A 458 20.00 -21.41 -8.57
CA GLU A 458 19.45 -22.61 -9.19
C GLU A 458 18.50 -22.21 -10.31
N CYS A 459 18.82 -22.58 -11.55
CA CYS A 459 17.99 -22.30 -12.71
C CYS A 459 17.38 -23.58 -13.29
N GLU A 460 16.17 -23.45 -13.82
CA GLU A 460 15.45 -24.46 -14.57
C GLU A 460 14.97 -23.89 -15.91
N GLU A 461 14.96 -24.74 -16.92
CA GLU A 461 14.37 -24.40 -18.22
C GLU A 461 12.85 -24.37 -18.06
N VAL A 462 12.23 -23.24 -18.40
CA VAL A 462 10.78 -23.06 -18.32
C VAL A 462 10.23 -22.39 -19.55
N PHE A 463 9.03 -22.77 -19.94
CA PHE A 463 8.26 -22.08 -20.97
C PHE A 463 6.98 -21.54 -20.34
N CYS A 464 6.56 -20.36 -20.80
CA CYS A 464 5.23 -19.85 -20.50
C CYS A 464 4.18 -20.84 -21.01
N SER A 465 3.09 -20.99 -20.27
CA SER A 465 2.00 -21.85 -20.70
C SER A 465 1.36 -21.34 -21.99
N ALA A 466 0.52 -22.15 -22.63
CA ALA A 466 -0.24 -21.74 -23.83
C ALA A 466 -1.22 -20.56 -23.58
N HIS A 467 -1.37 -20.13 -22.33
CA HIS A 467 -2.25 -19.06 -21.89
C HIS A 467 -1.49 -17.88 -21.25
N GLU A 468 -0.18 -17.89 -21.37
CA GLU A 468 0.71 -16.85 -20.89
C GLU A 468 1.61 -16.36 -22.02
N GLU A 469 2.07 -15.12 -21.89
CA GLU A 469 3.04 -14.49 -22.75
C GLU A 469 4.24 -14.05 -21.92
N CYS A 470 5.45 -14.29 -22.43
CA CYS A 470 6.65 -13.76 -21.81
C CYS A 470 6.77 -12.27 -22.14
N ARG A 471 6.61 -11.42 -21.13
CA ARG A 471 6.76 -9.97 -21.27
C ARG A 471 7.22 -9.36 -19.96
N VAL A 472 7.54 -8.06 -20.01
CA VAL A 472 7.73 -7.27 -18.80
C VAL A 472 6.38 -6.65 -18.45
N GLU A 473 5.85 -6.96 -17.27
CA GLU A 473 4.60 -6.39 -16.76
C GLU A 473 4.84 -5.92 -15.32
N ASP A 474 4.39 -4.71 -15.00
CA ASP A 474 4.67 -4.02 -13.72
C ASP A 474 6.14 -4.07 -13.28
N GLY A 475 7.05 -3.98 -14.25
CA GLY A 475 8.48 -3.95 -13.98
C GLY A 475 9.16 -5.31 -13.78
N VAL A 476 8.45 -6.42 -13.89
CA VAL A 476 9.05 -7.75 -13.71
C VAL A 476 8.98 -8.51 -15.03
N LEU A 477 10.07 -9.19 -15.40
CA LEU A 477 10.07 -10.12 -16.54
C LEU A 477 9.47 -11.43 -16.05
N GLY A 478 8.50 -11.96 -16.80
CA GLY A 478 7.89 -13.22 -16.46
C GLY A 478 6.85 -13.67 -17.48
N CYS A 479 6.22 -14.80 -17.16
CA CYS A 479 5.07 -15.30 -17.89
C CYS A 479 3.81 -14.67 -17.29
N TYR A 480 3.17 -13.79 -18.08
CA TYR A 480 1.96 -13.09 -17.67
C TYR A 480 0.76 -13.58 -18.46
N PRO A 481 -0.46 -13.48 -17.90
CA PRO A 481 -1.66 -13.97 -18.58
C PRO A 481 -1.86 -13.29 -19.93
N ALA A 482 -2.06 -14.09 -20.99
CA ALA A 482 -2.39 -13.58 -22.32
C ALA A 482 -3.83 -13.02 -22.39
N GLY A 483 -4.64 -13.30 -21.36
CA GLY A 483 -6.00 -12.81 -21.22
C GLY A 483 -6.57 -13.17 -19.84
N TYR A 484 -7.83 -12.77 -19.63
CA TYR A 484 -8.55 -13.03 -18.40
C TYR A 484 -9.98 -13.47 -18.65
N GLY A 485 -10.50 -14.35 -17.79
CA GLY A 485 -11.90 -14.72 -17.70
C GLY A 485 -12.64 -13.76 -16.77
N ARG A 486 -13.91 -13.49 -17.06
CA ARG A 486 -14.74 -12.55 -16.31
C ARG A 486 -16.01 -13.23 -15.80
N LEU A 487 -16.18 -13.26 -14.50
CA LEU A 487 -17.42 -13.66 -13.82
C LEU A 487 -18.11 -12.38 -13.36
N VAL A 488 -19.38 -12.23 -13.74
CA VAL A 488 -20.18 -11.04 -13.43
C VAL A 488 -21.32 -11.44 -12.52
N VAL A 489 -21.54 -10.63 -11.49
CA VAL A 489 -22.78 -10.63 -10.71
C VAL A 489 -23.36 -9.21 -10.75
N SER A 490 -24.63 -9.06 -11.10
CA SER A 490 -25.29 -7.75 -11.26
C SER A 490 -26.75 -7.79 -10.85
N GLY A 491 -27.31 -6.72 -10.29
CA GLY A 491 -28.76 -6.59 -10.11
C GLY A 491 -29.34 -7.53 -9.05
N ASP A 492 -30.45 -8.20 -9.37
CA ASP A 492 -31.28 -9.00 -8.45
C ASP A 492 -31.00 -10.52 -8.33
N PRO A 493 -29.82 -10.90 -7.81
CA PRO A 493 -28.58 -11.02 -8.55
C PRO A 493 -28.68 -11.95 -9.77
N HIS A 494 -28.31 -11.38 -10.92
CA HIS A 494 -27.99 -12.09 -12.14
C HIS A 494 -26.52 -12.49 -12.18
N TYR A 495 -26.24 -13.67 -12.74
CA TYR A 495 -24.91 -14.21 -12.90
C TYR A 495 -24.58 -14.39 -14.38
N VAL A 496 -23.34 -14.11 -14.75
CA VAL A 496 -22.74 -14.58 -16.01
C VAL A 496 -21.45 -15.30 -15.65
N THR A 497 -21.40 -16.61 -15.93
CA THR A 497 -20.22 -17.45 -15.70
C THR A 497 -19.03 -16.99 -16.51
N PHE A 498 -17.84 -17.52 -16.22
CA PHE A 498 -16.62 -17.20 -16.97
C PHE A 498 -16.73 -17.53 -18.48
N ASP A 499 -17.56 -18.50 -18.84
CA ASP A 499 -17.78 -18.94 -20.22
C ASP A 499 -19.05 -18.35 -20.86
N GLY A 500 -19.74 -17.45 -20.15
CA GLY A 500 -20.85 -16.66 -20.68
C GLY A 500 -22.25 -17.23 -20.44
N ARG A 501 -22.40 -18.29 -19.62
CA ARG A 501 -23.72 -18.81 -19.25
C ARG A 501 -24.39 -17.89 -18.24
N ALA A 502 -25.58 -17.40 -18.56
CA ALA A 502 -26.37 -16.55 -17.67
C ALA A 502 -27.37 -17.37 -16.82
N PHE A 503 -27.59 -16.95 -15.57
CA PHE A 503 -28.65 -17.49 -14.69
C PHE A 503 -29.02 -16.54 -13.54
N HIS A 504 -30.11 -16.85 -12.85
CA HIS A 504 -30.66 -16.05 -11.74
C HIS A 504 -30.56 -16.81 -10.42
N LEU A 505 -30.29 -16.09 -9.32
CA LEU A 505 -30.21 -16.68 -7.98
C LEU A 505 -31.05 -15.86 -6.99
N PRO A 506 -32.22 -16.35 -6.53
CA PRO A 506 -33.09 -15.61 -5.61
C PRO A 506 -32.77 -15.82 -4.11
N GLY A 507 -31.84 -16.71 -3.77
CA GLY A 507 -31.56 -17.12 -2.38
C GLY A 507 -30.63 -16.19 -1.59
N SER A 508 -30.80 -16.17 -0.27
CA SER A 508 -30.10 -15.30 0.69
C SER A 508 -28.94 -16.00 1.44
N CYS A 509 -28.30 -16.98 0.80
CA CYS A 509 -27.24 -17.76 1.41
C CYS A 509 -25.85 -17.23 1.01
N THR A 510 -24.81 -17.82 1.62
CA THR A 510 -23.43 -17.66 1.16
C THR A 510 -23.09 -18.75 0.14
N TYR A 511 -22.50 -18.34 -0.97
CA TYR A 511 -22.17 -19.22 -2.09
C TYR A 511 -20.70 -19.13 -2.49
N VAL A 512 -20.14 -20.25 -2.93
CA VAL A 512 -18.82 -20.29 -3.57
C VAL A 512 -18.96 -19.79 -5.01
N LEU A 513 -18.44 -18.59 -5.29
CA LEU A 513 -18.41 -18.06 -6.66
C LEU A 513 -17.35 -18.75 -7.51
N ALA A 514 -16.12 -18.78 -7.00
CA ALA A 514 -15.00 -19.40 -7.66
C ALA A 514 -13.96 -19.82 -6.64
N ARG A 515 -13.40 -21.01 -6.79
CA ARG A 515 -12.20 -21.46 -6.07
C ARG A 515 -11.34 -22.33 -6.98
N LEU A 516 -10.07 -22.50 -6.63
CA LEU A 516 -9.20 -23.46 -7.31
C LEU A 516 -9.63 -24.89 -6.92
N CYS A 517 -9.96 -25.73 -7.91
CA CYS A 517 -10.45 -27.09 -7.67
C CYS A 517 -9.54 -28.17 -8.25
N GLN A 518 -8.70 -27.79 -9.21
CA GLN A 518 -7.62 -28.63 -9.73
C GLN A 518 -6.30 -27.90 -9.48
N PRO A 519 -5.65 -28.14 -8.31
CA PRO A 519 -4.41 -27.46 -7.96
C PRO A 519 -3.28 -27.81 -8.93
N GLU A 520 -2.47 -26.82 -9.26
CA GLU A 520 -1.21 -26.99 -9.99
C GLU A 520 -0.09 -26.25 -9.27
N PRO A 521 1.17 -26.70 -9.39
CA PRO A 521 2.31 -26.08 -8.69
C PRO A 521 2.50 -24.58 -8.96
N ARG A 522 2.04 -24.06 -10.12
CA ARG A 522 2.19 -22.65 -10.52
C ARG A 522 0.98 -21.78 -10.18
N LEU A 523 -0.15 -22.37 -9.77
CA LEU A 523 -1.38 -21.63 -9.48
C LEU A 523 -1.49 -21.34 -7.99
N THR A 524 -1.86 -20.10 -7.66
CA THR A 524 -2.13 -19.71 -6.28
C THR A 524 -3.53 -20.19 -5.89
N ASN A 525 -3.66 -20.87 -4.76
CA ASN A 525 -4.97 -21.24 -4.24
C ASN A 525 -5.75 -19.99 -3.81
N PHE A 526 -7.01 -19.93 -4.20
CA PHE A 526 -7.92 -18.84 -3.83
C PHE A 526 -9.35 -19.34 -3.67
N SER A 527 -10.16 -18.57 -2.96
CA SER A 527 -11.62 -18.72 -2.95
C SER A 527 -12.29 -17.35 -2.90
N VAL A 528 -13.38 -17.21 -3.65
CA VAL A 528 -14.28 -16.05 -3.63
C VAL A 528 -15.66 -16.54 -3.18
N LEU A 529 -16.15 -15.99 -2.08
CA LEU A 529 -17.48 -16.24 -1.54
C LEU A 529 -18.33 -14.98 -1.68
N LEU A 530 -19.61 -15.16 -1.99
CA LEU A 530 -20.59 -14.08 -2.01
C LEU A 530 -21.75 -14.44 -1.09
N GLU A 531 -21.97 -13.60 -0.08
CA GLU A 531 -23.10 -13.65 0.82
C GLU A 531 -24.21 -12.73 0.31
N HIS A 532 -25.43 -13.25 0.24
CA HIS A 532 -26.63 -12.46 -0.01
C HIS A 532 -27.48 -12.32 1.27
N ASP A 533 -28.27 -11.28 1.36
CA ASP A 533 -29.33 -11.13 2.38
C ASP A 533 -30.70 -10.85 1.75
N VAL A 534 -31.77 -11.10 2.50
CA VAL A 534 -33.14 -10.79 2.07
C VAL A 534 -33.34 -9.27 2.18
N GLY A 535 -33.55 -8.60 1.04
CA GLY A 535 -33.78 -7.17 0.98
C GLY A 535 -35.14 -6.75 1.56
N GLY A 536 -35.23 -5.51 2.07
CA GLY A 536 -36.45 -4.96 2.71
C GLY A 536 -37.61 -4.63 1.76
N ARG A 537 -37.42 -4.66 0.43
CA ARG A 537 -38.50 -4.52 -0.57
C ARG A 537 -38.58 -5.80 -1.40
N GLY A 538 -39.66 -6.56 -1.26
CA GLY A 538 -40.08 -7.57 -2.25
C GLY A 538 -39.45 -8.96 -2.20
N ASN A 539 -38.82 -9.39 -1.10
CA ASN A 539 -38.19 -10.71 -0.97
C ASN A 539 -37.07 -11.01 -2.00
N VAL A 540 -36.39 -9.97 -2.49
CA VAL A 540 -35.26 -10.10 -3.43
C VAL A 540 -33.95 -10.25 -2.66
N ALA A 541 -33.15 -11.26 -2.99
CA ALA A 541 -31.80 -11.40 -2.47
C ALA A 541 -30.89 -10.29 -3.02
N LEU A 542 -30.05 -9.69 -2.17
CA LEU A 542 -29.11 -8.67 -2.59
C LEU A 542 -27.71 -9.00 -2.05
N MET A 543 -26.67 -8.59 -2.75
CA MET A 543 -25.28 -8.81 -2.31
C MET A 543 -25.05 -8.12 -0.96
N LYS A 544 -24.62 -8.86 0.06
CA LYS A 544 -24.31 -8.35 1.40
C LYS A 544 -22.81 -8.20 1.60
N LYS A 545 -22.05 -9.24 1.25
CA LYS A 545 -20.62 -9.30 1.56
C LYS A 545 -19.87 -10.19 0.57
N VAL A 546 -18.73 -9.72 0.09
CA VAL A 546 -17.79 -10.52 -0.71
C VAL A 546 -16.60 -10.88 0.17
N VAL A 547 -16.23 -12.15 0.21
CA VAL A 547 -15.07 -12.64 0.97
C VAL A 547 -14.08 -13.31 0.02
N ILE A 548 -12.84 -12.85 0.03
CA ILE A 548 -11.74 -13.35 -0.80
C ILE A 548 -10.67 -13.91 0.10
N SER A 549 -10.29 -15.17 -0.12
CA SER A 549 -9.13 -15.79 0.55
C SER A 549 -8.04 -16.04 -0.48
N ILE A 550 -6.88 -15.41 -0.32
CA ILE A 550 -5.72 -15.56 -1.23
C ILE A 550 -4.41 -15.14 -0.55
N HIS A 551 -3.31 -15.82 -0.84
CA HIS A 551 -1.98 -15.56 -0.24
C HIS A 551 -1.96 -15.55 1.31
N GLY A 552 -2.89 -16.26 1.96
CA GLY A 552 -3.04 -16.25 3.42
C GLY A 552 -3.79 -15.04 3.97
N TYR A 553 -4.29 -14.15 3.12
CA TYR A 553 -5.19 -13.06 3.49
C TYR A 553 -6.65 -13.47 3.32
N THR A 554 -7.49 -13.04 4.26
CA THR A 554 -8.95 -13.05 4.13
C THR A 554 -9.43 -11.61 4.05
N VAL A 555 -9.84 -11.17 2.88
CA VAL A 555 -10.39 -9.84 2.62
C VAL A 555 -11.90 -9.93 2.58
N SER A 556 -12.60 -9.01 3.24
CA SER A 556 -14.04 -8.88 3.11
C SER A 556 -14.49 -7.45 2.83
N VAL A 557 -15.40 -7.33 1.86
CA VAL A 557 -16.00 -6.06 1.42
C VAL A 557 -17.51 -6.16 1.63
N GLU A 558 -18.08 -5.22 2.38
CA GLU A 558 -19.50 -5.25 2.80
C GLU A 558 -20.33 -4.17 2.09
N ARG A 559 -21.57 -4.50 1.72
CA ARG A 559 -22.50 -3.55 1.11
C ARG A 559 -22.74 -2.38 2.05
N GLY A 560 -22.75 -1.17 1.49
CA GLY A 560 -23.00 0.07 2.23
C GLY A 560 -21.81 0.61 3.03
N ARG A 561 -20.75 -0.19 3.23
CA ARG A 561 -19.47 0.27 3.79
C ARG A 561 -18.54 0.65 2.64
N LYS A 562 -18.82 1.80 2.02
CA LYS A 562 -17.97 2.30 0.94
C LYS A 562 -16.58 2.64 1.48
N TRP A 563 -15.55 2.33 0.69
CA TRP A 563 -14.15 2.75 0.90
C TRP A 563 -13.46 2.19 2.15
N GLU A 564 -14.09 1.24 2.83
CA GLU A 564 -13.51 0.47 3.92
C GLU A 564 -13.49 -1.01 3.55
N VAL A 565 -12.44 -1.71 3.97
CA VAL A 565 -12.33 -3.17 3.83
C VAL A 565 -11.87 -3.79 5.14
N THR A 566 -12.20 -5.06 5.35
CA THR A 566 -11.64 -5.84 6.46
C THR A 566 -10.62 -6.82 5.90
N VAL A 567 -9.42 -6.86 6.46
CA VAL A 567 -8.34 -7.80 6.11
C VAL A 567 -7.94 -8.55 7.37
N ASN A 568 -8.06 -9.88 7.35
CA ASN A 568 -7.79 -10.77 8.50
C ASN A 568 -8.53 -10.35 9.79
N GLY A 569 -9.76 -9.83 9.63
CA GLY A 569 -10.60 -9.37 10.73
C GLY A 569 -10.36 -7.91 11.15
N GLU A 570 -9.29 -7.24 10.71
CA GLU A 570 -9.01 -5.83 11.00
C GLU A 570 -9.54 -4.91 9.89
N ARG A 571 -10.06 -3.75 10.25
CA ARG A 571 -10.64 -2.77 9.35
C ARG A 571 -9.61 -1.73 8.87
N TYR A 572 -9.68 -1.42 7.59
CA TYR A 572 -8.79 -0.47 6.92
C TYR A 572 -9.61 0.53 6.09
N THR A 573 -9.28 1.81 6.24
CA THR A 573 -9.68 2.86 5.28
C THR A 573 -8.79 2.75 4.05
N LEU A 574 -9.39 2.79 2.85
CA LEU A 574 -8.63 2.73 1.60
C LEU A 574 -7.94 4.07 1.28
N PRO A 575 -6.78 4.05 0.59
CA PRO A 575 -6.12 2.89 -0.02
C PRO A 575 -5.31 2.02 0.95
N LEU A 576 -5.09 0.75 0.56
CA LEU A 576 -4.28 -0.22 1.29
C LEU A 576 -3.30 -0.95 0.36
N VAL A 577 -2.01 -0.90 0.69
CA VAL A 577 -0.96 -1.75 0.12
C VAL A 577 -0.33 -2.55 1.25
N THR A 578 -0.39 -3.88 1.15
CA THR A 578 0.30 -4.76 2.10
C THR A 578 1.83 -4.63 1.98
N GLU A 579 2.56 -4.82 3.08
CA GLU A 579 4.04 -4.68 3.09
C GLU A 579 4.73 -5.55 2.03
N ASN A 580 4.28 -6.81 1.88
CA ASN A 580 4.79 -7.74 0.86
C ASN A 580 4.26 -7.48 -0.55
N ARG A 581 3.43 -6.43 -0.72
CA ARG A 581 2.80 -5.97 -1.96
C ARG A 581 1.95 -7.02 -2.68
N LYS A 582 1.57 -8.13 -2.02
CA LYS A 582 0.75 -9.20 -2.62
C LYS A 582 -0.71 -8.81 -2.78
N LEU A 583 -1.15 -7.81 -2.02
CA LEU A 583 -2.51 -7.28 -2.02
C LEU A 583 -2.45 -5.75 -2.12
N ARG A 584 -3.18 -5.20 -3.09
CA ARG A 584 -3.42 -3.77 -3.28
C ARG A 584 -4.93 -3.56 -3.37
N ILE A 585 -5.45 -2.64 -2.57
CA ILE A 585 -6.87 -2.31 -2.57
C ILE A 585 -7.01 -0.79 -2.64
N GLY A 586 -7.73 -0.32 -3.63
CA GLY A 586 -7.92 1.10 -3.91
C GLY A 586 -9.37 1.44 -4.20
N GLN A 587 -9.63 2.73 -4.28
CA GLN A 587 -10.89 3.29 -4.73
C GLN A 587 -10.70 3.91 -6.10
N GLU A 588 -11.54 3.50 -7.04
CA GLU A 588 -11.50 4.00 -8.41
C GLU A 588 -12.93 4.29 -8.90
N GLY A 589 -13.24 5.58 -9.05
CA GLY A 589 -14.60 6.04 -9.32
C GLY A 589 -15.57 5.58 -8.24
N ASN A 590 -16.63 4.87 -8.65
CA ASN A 590 -17.63 4.27 -7.77
C ASN A 590 -17.26 2.87 -7.24
N ASN A 591 -16.03 2.39 -7.46
CA ASN A 591 -15.66 1.00 -7.23
C ASN A 591 -14.54 0.84 -6.20
N ILE A 592 -14.63 -0.22 -5.41
CA ILE A 592 -13.51 -0.79 -4.67
C ILE A 592 -12.82 -1.78 -5.61
N VAL A 593 -11.53 -1.56 -5.86
CA VAL A 593 -10.71 -2.38 -6.74
C VAL A 593 -9.68 -3.12 -5.89
N LEU A 594 -9.68 -4.44 -5.97
CA LEU A 594 -8.71 -5.32 -5.34
C LEU A 594 -7.86 -6.00 -6.40
N GLN A 595 -6.55 -5.91 -6.25
CA GLN A 595 -5.56 -6.54 -7.11
C GLN A 595 -4.61 -7.41 -6.29
N THR A 596 -4.27 -8.58 -6.83
CA THR A 596 -3.38 -9.55 -6.19
C THR A 596 -2.18 -9.88 -7.07
N ALA A 597 -1.07 -10.27 -6.46
CA ALA A 597 0.12 -10.71 -7.19
C ALA A 597 -0.13 -11.96 -8.06
N ALA A 598 -1.13 -12.77 -7.75
CA ALA A 598 -1.55 -13.93 -8.56
C ALA A 598 -2.40 -13.55 -9.79
N GLY A 599 -2.68 -12.26 -10.01
CA GLY A 599 -3.47 -11.77 -11.13
C GLY A 599 -4.99 -11.85 -10.95
N LEU A 600 -5.50 -12.36 -9.82
CA LEU A 600 -6.91 -12.24 -9.44
C LEU A 600 -7.23 -10.76 -9.20
N ARG A 601 -8.29 -10.27 -9.85
CA ARG A 601 -8.79 -8.90 -9.68
C ARG A 601 -10.28 -8.93 -9.33
N LEU A 602 -10.69 -7.99 -8.49
CA LEU A 602 -12.09 -7.80 -8.11
C LEU A 602 -12.44 -6.32 -8.23
N LEU A 603 -13.59 -6.04 -8.82
CA LEU A 603 -14.18 -4.72 -8.91
C LEU A 603 -15.60 -4.81 -8.36
N TYR A 604 -15.86 -4.08 -7.28
CA TYR A 604 -17.15 -4.09 -6.58
C TYR A 604 -17.60 -2.67 -6.28
N ASN A 605 -18.83 -2.31 -6.67
CA ASN A 605 -19.38 -0.97 -6.42
C ASN A 605 -19.97 -0.79 -5.01
N ALA A 606 -19.70 -1.72 -4.09
CA ALA A 606 -20.27 -1.78 -2.74
C ALA A 606 -21.81 -1.80 -2.69
N ALA A 607 -22.44 -2.22 -3.80
CA ALA A 607 -23.87 -2.28 -3.99
C ALA A 607 -24.26 -3.51 -4.82
N THR A 608 -24.59 -3.30 -6.10
CA THR A 608 -25.28 -4.27 -6.98
C THR A 608 -24.42 -4.86 -8.09
N TYR A 609 -23.13 -4.51 -8.20
CA TYR A 609 -22.26 -4.98 -9.29
C TYR A 609 -20.93 -5.48 -8.76
N LEU A 610 -20.62 -6.74 -9.07
CA LEU A 610 -19.37 -7.43 -8.78
C LEU A 610 -18.81 -8.02 -10.08
N LEU A 611 -17.54 -7.72 -10.36
CA LEU A 611 -16.76 -8.33 -11.42
C LEU A 611 -15.56 -9.05 -10.80
N VAL A 612 -15.48 -10.36 -11.02
CA VAL A 612 -14.32 -11.20 -10.66
C VAL A 612 -13.56 -11.53 -11.93
N THR A 613 -12.28 -11.22 -11.96
CA THR A 613 -11.41 -11.45 -13.12
C THR A 613 -10.26 -12.37 -12.74
N ILE A 614 -10.11 -13.48 -13.46
CA ILE A 614 -9.03 -14.48 -13.23
C ILE A 614 -8.18 -14.66 -14.49
N PRO A 615 -6.86 -14.88 -14.35
CA PRO A 615 -5.99 -15.21 -15.47
C PRO A 615 -6.44 -16.43 -16.29
N ASN A 616 -6.19 -16.42 -17.60
CA ASN A 616 -6.37 -17.61 -18.46
C ASN A 616 -5.58 -18.84 -17.99
N ALA A 617 -4.54 -18.67 -17.16
CA ALA A 617 -3.82 -19.79 -16.53
C ALA A 617 -4.71 -20.67 -15.64
N TYR A 618 -5.84 -20.15 -15.16
CA TYR A 618 -6.84 -20.90 -14.37
C TYR A 618 -7.91 -21.61 -15.22
N ARG A 619 -7.82 -21.53 -16.56
CA ARG A 619 -8.80 -22.10 -17.49
C ARG A 619 -8.96 -23.62 -17.26
N GLY A 620 -10.18 -24.07 -17.00
CA GLY A 620 -10.53 -25.46 -16.72
C GLY A 620 -10.10 -25.98 -15.34
N ARG A 621 -9.59 -25.10 -14.45
CA ARG A 621 -9.05 -25.47 -13.12
C ARG A 621 -9.87 -24.94 -11.95
N VAL A 622 -10.80 -24.04 -12.20
CA VAL A 622 -11.68 -23.45 -11.19
C VAL A 622 -13.01 -24.20 -11.15
N CYS A 623 -13.73 -24.04 -10.05
CA CYS A 623 -15.12 -24.45 -9.94
C CYS A 623 -15.88 -23.56 -8.94
N GLY A 624 -17.20 -23.58 -9.02
CA GLY A 624 -18.12 -22.74 -8.25
C GLY A 624 -19.30 -22.29 -9.11
N LEU A 625 -20.07 -21.33 -8.62
CA LEU A 625 -21.16 -20.72 -9.38
C LEU A 625 -20.70 -20.01 -10.67
N GLY A 626 -19.42 -19.64 -10.76
CA GLY A 626 -18.82 -19.06 -11.95
C GLY A 626 -18.49 -20.06 -13.07
N GLY A 627 -18.80 -21.35 -12.88
CA GLY A 627 -18.48 -22.39 -13.85
C GLY A 627 -17.04 -22.91 -13.72
N ASN A 628 -16.57 -23.62 -14.74
CA ASN A 628 -15.24 -24.22 -14.75
C ASN A 628 -14.21 -23.44 -15.60
N TYR A 629 -14.66 -22.42 -16.32
CA TYR A 629 -13.87 -21.56 -17.17
C TYR A 629 -13.07 -22.33 -18.22
N ASN A 630 -13.70 -23.18 -19.03
CA ASN A 630 -13.04 -23.95 -20.08
C ASN A 630 -13.36 -23.43 -21.50
N GLY A 631 -14.27 -22.46 -21.63
CA GLY A 631 -14.77 -21.88 -22.87
C GLY A 631 -16.03 -22.55 -23.43
N ASP A 632 -16.66 -23.47 -22.70
CA ASP A 632 -17.91 -24.15 -23.05
C ASP A 632 -19.01 -23.84 -22.02
N PRO A 633 -19.92 -22.90 -22.29
CA PRO A 633 -21.01 -22.60 -21.37
C PRO A 633 -21.98 -23.77 -21.16
N GLY A 634 -21.96 -24.79 -22.03
CA GLY A 634 -22.81 -25.97 -21.90
C GLY A 634 -22.55 -26.77 -20.63
N ASP A 635 -21.32 -26.72 -20.10
CA ASP A 635 -20.86 -27.57 -19.00
C ASP A 635 -20.55 -26.80 -17.70
N ASP A 636 -20.93 -25.52 -17.63
CA ASP A 636 -20.70 -24.67 -16.45
C ASP A 636 -21.44 -25.13 -15.19
N PHE A 637 -22.60 -25.77 -15.32
CA PHE A 637 -23.40 -26.24 -14.19
C PHE A 637 -22.87 -27.56 -13.64
N ARG A 638 -21.60 -27.59 -13.23
CA ARG A 638 -20.98 -28.71 -12.54
C ARG A 638 -21.18 -28.62 -11.04
N LEU A 639 -21.61 -29.73 -10.45
CA LEU A 639 -21.68 -29.91 -9.00
C LEU A 639 -20.27 -30.02 -8.40
N PRO A 640 -20.10 -29.86 -7.07
CA PRO A 640 -18.80 -30.04 -6.42
C PRO A 640 -18.13 -31.41 -6.67
N GLY A 641 -18.93 -32.45 -6.93
CA GLY A 641 -18.46 -33.79 -7.31
C GLY A 641 -18.04 -33.95 -8.78
N GLY A 642 -18.19 -32.91 -9.61
CA GLY A 642 -17.78 -32.88 -11.01
C GLY A 642 -18.84 -33.31 -12.04
N SER A 643 -19.95 -33.92 -11.61
CA SER A 643 -21.10 -34.23 -12.48
C SER A 643 -21.87 -32.97 -12.87
N LEU A 644 -22.60 -33.04 -13.99
CA LEU A 644 -23.51 -31.96 -14.40
C LEU A 644 -24.79 -32.00 -13.59
N ALA A 645 -25.24 -30.82 -13.16
CA ALA A 645 -26.55 -30.63 -12.54
C ALA A 645 -27.65 -30.89 -13.57
N GLN A 646 -28.77 -31.44 -13.10
CA GLN A 646 -29.98 -31.65 -13.89
C GLN A 646 -30.82 -30.37 -13.98
N SER A 647 -30.65 -29.44 -13.05
CA SER A 647 -31.33 -28.14 -13.07
C SER A 647 -30.47 -27.01 -12.48
N THR A 648 -30.88 -25.77 -12.73
CA THR A 648 -30.25 -24.57 -12.15
C THR A 648 -30.36 -24.57 -10.63
N GLU A 649 -31.47 -25.03 -10.09
CA GLU A 649 -31.74 -25.08 -8.65
C GLU A 649 -30.84 -26.09 -7.95
N GLU A 650 -30.64 -27.27 -8.55
CA GLU A 650 -29.69 -28.27 -8.05
C GLU A 650 -28.26 -27.70 -8.05
N PHE A 651 -27.86 -27.05 -9.15
CA PHE A 651 -26.56 -26.41 -9.26
C PHE A 651 -26.35 -25.37 -8.15
N ILE A 652 -27.27 -24.42 -7.99
CA ILE A 652 -27.21 -23.37 -6.97
C ILE A 652 -27.15 -23.96 -5.57
N ALA A 653 -28.02 -24.93 -5.26
CA ALA A 653 -28.07 -25.56 -3.94
C ALA A 653 -26.76 -26.25 -3.56
N SER A 654 -26.07 -26.84 -4.54
CA SER A 654 -24.83 -27.58 -4.31
C SER A 654 -23.63 -26.71 -3.93
N TRP A 655 -23.67 -25.41 -4.21
CA TRP A 655 -22.58 -24.47 -3.96
C TRP A 655 -22.78 -23.58 -2.73
N LYS A 656 -23.79 -23.88 -1.91
CA LYS A 656 -24.03 -23.22 -0.61
C LYS A 656 -22.95 -23.59 0.41
N THR A 657 -22.56 -22.62 1.24
CA THR A 657 -21.70 -22.86 2.41
C THR A 657 -22.51 -22.74 3.70
N SER A 658 -22.22 -23.59 4.70
CA SER A 658 -22.83 -23.51 6.03
C SER A 658 -22.48 -22.19 6.73
N THR A 659 -23.48 -21.38 7.07
CA THR A 659 -23.34 -20.14 7.86
C THR A 659 -23.45 -20.43 9.36
N GLU A 660 -22.84 -19.58 10.20
CA GLU A 660 -22.90 -19.70 11.68
C GLU A 660 -24.34 -19.56 12.24
N ASP A 661 -25.27 -18.96 11.48
CA ASP A 661 -26.64 -18.69 11.90
C ASP A 661 -27.68 -19.71 11.39
N GLY A 662 -27.30 -20.67 10.54
CA GLY A 662 -28.13 -21.82 10.11
C GLY A 662 -29.44 -21.53 9.35
N ALA A 663 -29.93 -20.28 9.34
CA ALA A 663 -31.18 -19.86 8.71
C ALA A 663 -30.89 -18.97 7.48
N CYS A 664 -30.84 -19.55 6.28
CA CYS A 664 -30.88 -18.81 5.02
C CYS A 664 -32.02 -19.32 4.13
N SER A 665 -32.60 -18.46 3.29
CA SER A 665 -33.69 -18.82 2.37
C SER A 665 -33.13 -19.18 1.00
N ASP A 666 -33.70 -20.21 0.39
CA ASP A 666 -33.45 -20.59 -1.02
C ASP A 666 -34.05 -19.58 -2.01
N GLY A 667 -34.79 -18.58 -1.49
CA GLY A 667 -35.49 -17.56 -2.25
C GLY A 667 -36.93 -17.98 -2.54
N CYS A 668 -37.81 -16.98 -2.68
CA CYS A 668 -39.20 -17.12 -3.11
C CYS A 668 -40.11 -18.00 -2.21
N ASP A 669 -39.64 -18.51 -1.06
CA ASP A 669 -40.40 -19.18 0.02
C ASP A 669 -41.42 -20.23 -0.48
N GLY A 670 -41.06 -21.04 -1.47
CA GLY A 670 -41.93 -22.06 -2.07
C GLY A 670 -43.05 -21.54 -2.99
N LYS A 671 -43.05 -20.23 -3.29
CA LYS A 671 -43.88 -19.59 -4.32
C LYS A 671 -43.08 -19.39 -5.60
N ALA A 672 -43.78 -19.21 -6.73
CA ALA A 672 -43.12 -18.82 -7.97
C ALA A 672 -42.44 -17.45 -7.78
N CYS A 673 -41.16 -17.37 -8.15
CA CYS A 673 -40.44 -16.10 -8.14
C CYS A 673 -41.14 -15.08 -9.06
N PRO A 674 -41.02 -13.77 -8.79
CA PRO A 674 -41.55 -12.75 -9.68
C PRO A 674 -41.00 -12.98 -11.09
N VAL A 675 -41.90 -13.25 -12.04
CA VAL A 675 -41.54 -13.38 -13.46
C VAL A 675 -42.05 -12.14 -14.15
N CYS A 676 -41.14 -11.43 -14.83
CA CYS A 676 -41.54 -10.43 -15.80
C CYS A 676 -41.74 -11.10 -17.16
N ASP A 677 -42.94 -11.02 -17.72
CA ASP A 677 -43.19 -11.54 -19.07
C ASP A 677 -42.72 -10.55 -20.16
N ALA A 678 -42.69 -11.03 -21.41
CA ALA A 678 -42.18 -10.22 -22.51
C ALA A 678 -43.04 -8.98 -22.81
N ALA A 679 -44.34 -9.00 -22.48
CA ALA A 679 -45.23 -7.87 -22.70
C ALA A 679 -44.99 -6.78 -21.64
N ASP A 680 -44.77 -7.19 -20.39
CA ASP A 680 -44.45 -6.31 -19.27
C ASP A 680 -43.03 -5.72 -19.38
N ALA A 681 -42.08 -6.45 -19.96
CA ALA A 681 -40.71 -5.97 -20.19
C ALA A 681 -40.59 -5.01 -21.39
N ALA A 682 -41.46 -5.15 -22.40
CA ALA A 682 -41.35 -4.44 -23.68
C ALA A 682 -41.21 -2.90 -23.56
N PRO A 683 -41.90 -2.19 -22.65
CA PRO A 683 -41.75 -0.74 -22.50
C PRO A 683 -40.33 -0.28 -22.13
N TYR A 684 -39.55 -1.13 -21.46
CA TYR A 684 -38.20 -0.80 -20.99
C TYR A 684 -37.10 -1.11 -22.02
N GLY A 685 -37.46 -1.72 -23.16
CA GLY A 685 -36.51 -2.02 -24.25
C GLY A 685 -36.11 -0.83 -25.12
N ALA A 686 -36.72 0.34 -24.91
CA ALA A 686 -36.45 1.55 -25.69
C ALA A 686 -35.15 2.26 -25.28
N GLY A 687 -34.66 3.17 -26.15
CA GLY A 687 -33.38 3.86 -26.01
C GLY A 687 -33.27 4.83 -24.82
N ASP A 688 -34.40 5.23 -24.21
CA ASP A 688 -34.47 6.02 -22.98
C ASP A 688 -34.57 5.15 -21.71
N SER A 689 -34.37 3.84 -21.84
CA SER A 689 -34.34 2.86 -20.76
C SER A 689 -33.22 1.82 -21.02
N CYS A 690 -33.48 0.53 -20.86
CA CYS A 690 -32.47 -0.52 -21.05
C CYS A 690 -31.92 -0.58 -22.48
N GLY A 691 -32.67 -0.13 -23.49
CA GLY A 691 -32.24 -0.11 -24.89
C GLY A 691 -30.95 0.68 -25.13
N LEU A 692 -30.61 1.63 -24.25
CA LEU A 692 -29.35 2.39 -24.30
C LEU A 692 -28.11 1.49 -24.30
N ILE A 693 -28.16 0.31 -23.65
CA ILE A 693 -27.06 -0.66 -23.57
C ILE A 693 -26.71 -1.22 -24.96
N ARG A 694 -27.72 -1.46 -25.80
CA ARG A 694 -27.56 -2.13 -27.11
C ARG A 694 -27.51 -1.16 -28.29
N ASP A 695 -27.72 0.13 -28.07
CA ASP A 695 -27.67 1.13 -29.15
C ASP A 695 -26.22 1.28 -29.67
N PRO A 696 -25.92 0.88 -30.92
CA PRO A 696 -24.58 1.00 -31.48
C PRO A 696 -24.16 2.46 -31.76
N ALA A 697 -25.13 3.37 -31.86
CA ALA A 697 -24.89 4.82 -31.97
C ALA A 697 -24.97 5.54 -30.62
N GLY A 698 -25.28 4.80 -29.54
CA GLY A 698 -25.40 5.31 -28.19
C GLY A 698 -24.05 5.47 -27.47
N PRO A 699 -24.08 5.92 -26.20
CA PRO A 699 -22.88 6.19 -25.41
C PRO A 699 -21.99 4.96 -25.19
N PHE A 700 -22.56 3.76 -25.26
CA PHE A 700 -21.82 2.51 -25.07
C PHE A 700 -21.41 1.82 -26.38
N GLY A 701 -21.75 2.37 -27.55
CA GLY A 701 -21.43 1.79 -28.86
C GLY A 701 -19.96 1.39 -29.04
N PRO A 702 -18.97 2.26 -28.68
CA PRO A 702 -17.55 1.92 -28.77
C PRO A 702 -17.10 0.75 -27.89
N CYS A 703 -17.89 0.39 -26.86
CA CYS A 703 -17.61 -0.72 -25.96
C CYS A 703 -18.08 -2.09 -26.49
N HIS A 704 -19.07 -2.13 -27.39
CA HIS A 704 -19.66 -3.38 -27.88
C HIS A 704 -18.64 -4.40 -28.45
N PRO A 705 -17.54 -4.00 -29.11
CA PRO A 705 -16.50 -4.93 -29.54
C PRO A 705 -15.68 -5.57 -28.40
N ARG A 706 -15.71 -4.98 -27.20
CA ARG A 706 -14.95 -5.41 -26.01
C ARG A 706 -15.82 -6.14 -25.00
N VAL A 707 -17.07 -5.71 -24.82
CA VAL A 707 -18.04 -6.29 -23.91
C VAL A 707 -19.36 -6.47 -24.65
N SER A 708 -19.90 -7.70 -24.65
CA SER A 708 -21.19 -7.97 -25.28
C SER A 708 -22.33 -7.30 -24.50
N PRO A 709 -23.21 -6.51 -25.16
CA PRO A 709 -24.32 -5.84 -24.49
C PRO A 709 -25.51 -6.77 -24.18
N VAL A 710 -25.51 -8.02 -24.67
CA VAL A 710 -26.71 -8.88 -24.69
C VAL A 710 -27.20 -9.22 -23.28
N GLU A 711 -26.36 -9.81 -22.43
CA GLU A 711 -26.79 -10.22 -21.09
C GLU A 711 -27.05 -9.02 -20.17
N TYR A 712 -26.25 -7.96 -20.26
CA TYR A 712 -26.49 -6.73 -19.52
C TYR A 712 -27.85 -6.08 -19.85
N PHE A 713 -28.25 -6.12 -21.12
CA PHE A 713 -29.57 -5.66 -21.54
C PHE A 713 -30.70 -6.54 -20.99
N ASN A 714 -30.54 -7.87 -21.06
CA ASN A 714 -31.54 -8.81 -20.56
C ASN A 714 -31.72 -8.66 -19.03
N HIS A 715 -30.62 -8.53 -18.29
CA HIS A 715 -30.61 -8.26 -16.85
C HIS A 715 -31.35 -6.96 -16.53
N CYS A 716 -31.01 -5.87 -17.24
CA CYS A 716 -31.68 -4.58 -17.07
C CYS A 716 -33.20 -4.69 -17.29
N LEU A 717 -33.64 -5.37 -18.36
CA LEU A 717 -35.06 -5.54 -18.64
C LEU A 717 -35.78 -6.27 -17.51
N HIS A 718 -35.19 -7.35 -16.99
CA HIS A 718 -35.74 -8.11 -15.89
C HIS A 718 -35.84 -7.27 -14.62
N ASP A 719 -34.71 -6.72 -14.18
CA ASP A 719 -34.57 -5.90 -12.97
C ASP A 719 -35.58 -4.73 -12.97
N VAL A 720 -35.62 -3.95 -14.05
CA VAL A 720 -36.49 -2.77 -14.17
C VAL A 720 -37.96 -3.17 -14.19
N CYS A 721 -38.30 -4.28 -14.85
CA CYS A 721 -39.67 -4.75 -14.91
C CYS A 721 -40.18 -5.30 -13.57
N VAL A 722 -39.40 -6.14 -12.88
CA VAL A 722 -39.73 -6.65 -11.54
C VAL A 722 -39.88 -5.48 -10.55
N ALA A 723 -39.06 -4.44 -10.72
CA ALA A 723 -39.16 -3.20 -9.96
C ALA A 723 -40.24 -2.23 -10.46
N THR A 724 -41.12 -2.63 -11.38
CA THR A 724 -42.23 -1.82 -11.92
C THR A 724 -41.78 -0.47 -12.51
N GLY A 725 -40.64 -0.45 -13.19
CA GLY A 725 -40.06 0.73 -13.82
C GLY A 725 -39.26 1.63 -12.87
N ALA A 726 -38.83 1.12 -11.71
CA ALA A 726 -38.06 1.90 -10.75
C ALA A 726 -36.78 2.46 -11.38
N ARG A 727 -36.62 3.80 -11.30
CA ARG A 727 -35.54 4.52 -11.98
C ARG A 727 -34.17 4.20 -11.40
N ASP A 728 -34.06 4.02 -10.09
CA ASP A 728 -32.81 3.64 -9.41
C ASP A 728 -32.28 2.28 -9.88
N VAL A 729 -33.17 1.32 -10.13
CA VAL A 729 -32.85 -0.01 -10.67
C VAL A 729 -32.31 0.09 -12.10
N LEU A 730 -32.95 0.90 -12.95
CA LEU A 730 -32.43 1.21 -14.29
C LEU A 730 -31.02 1.81 -14.22
N CYS A 731 -30.82 2.80 -13.35
CA CYS A 731 -29.54 3.48 -13.22
C CYS A 731 -28.42 2.55 -12.72
N HIS A 732 -28.72 1.63 -11.80
CA HIS A 732 -27.77 0.61 -11.37
C HIS A 732 -27.38 -0.34 -12.51
N SER A 733 -28.34 -0.73 -13.36
CA SER A 733 -28.09 -1.60 -14.52
C SER A 733 -27.21 -0.92 -15.57
N LEU A 734 -27.50 0.35 -15.89
CA LEU A 734 -26.67 1.14 -16.81
C LEU A 734 -25.25 1.36 -16.26
N GLN A 735 -25.12 1.65 -14.96
CA GLN A 735 -23.83 1.80 -14.29
C GLN A 735 -23.03 0.49 -14.27
N ALA A 736 -23.68 -0.67 -14.13
CA ALA A 736 -23.00 -1.96 -14.19
C ALA A 736 -22.36 -2.19 -15.56
N TYR A 737 -23.06 -1.83 -16.65
CA TYR A 737 -22.50 -1.94 -18.00
C TYR A 737 -21.39 -0.92 -18.27
N SER A 738 -21.57 0.32 -17.80
CA SER A 738 -20.53 1.36 -17.81
C SER A 738 -19.25 0.90 -17.13
N ALA A 739 -19.34 0.35 -15.91
CA ALA A 739 -18.21 -0.20 -15.17
C ALA A 739 -17.56 -1.40 -15.90
N ALA A 740 -18.37 -2.27 -16.53
CA ALA A 740 -17.87 -3.39 -17.32
C ALA A 740 -17.04 -2.92 -18.53
N CYS A 741 -17.53 -1.88 -19.23
CA CYS A 741 -16.86 -1.24 -20.36
C CYS A 741 -15.53 -0.62 -19.96
N GLN A 742 -15.53 0.18 -18.90
CA GLN A 742 -14.32 0.83 -18.37
C GLN A 742 -13.30 -0.21 -17.89
N ALA A 743 -13.76 -1.27 -17.21
CA ALA A 743 -12.90 -2.39 -16.80
C ALA A 743 -12.39 -3.26 -17.98
N ALA A 744 -12.91 -3.05 -19.19
CA ALA A 744 -12.40 -3.66 -20.43
C ALA A 744 -11.53 -2.69 -21.25
N GLY A 745 -11.27 -1.48 -20.73
CA GLY A 745 -10.49 -0.44 -21.39
C GLY A 745 -11.21 0.22 -22.57
N ALA A 746 -12.54 0.16 -22.62
CA ALA A 746 -13.34 0.83 -23.64
C ALA A 746 -13.66 2.27 -23.23
N GLU A 747 -13.54 3.19 -24.18
CA GLU A 747 -14.09 4.55 -24.03
C GLU A 747 -15.62 4.50 -24.11
N ILE A 748 -16.28 5.32 -23.31
CA ILE A 748 -17.74 5.46 -23.28
C ILE A 748 -18.13 6.94 -23.36
N GLY A 749 -19.28 7.23 -23.96
CA GLY A 749 -19.86 8.57 -23.99
C GLY A 749 -20.63 8.90 -22.71
N GLY A 750 -20.87 10.20 -22.48
CA GLY A 750 -21.69 10.66 -21.36
C GLY A 750 -23.13 10.17 -21.48
N TRP A 751 -23.58 9.37 -20.51
CA TRP A 751 -24.93 8.78 -20.51
C TRP A 751 -25.84 9.33 -19.41
N ARG A 752 -25.27 10.00 -18.40
CA ARG A 752 -26.00 10.64 -17.30
C ARG A 752 -26.31 12.09 -17.59
N THR A 753 -27.45 12.57 -17.09
CA THR A 753 -27.82 13.98 -17.09
C THR A 753 -28.47 14.38 -15.77
N THR A 754 -28.69 15.67 -15.54
CA THR A 754 -29.41 16.15 -14.34
C THR A 754 -30.83 15.58 -14.23
N ALA A 755 -31.45 15.25 -15.36
CA ALA A 755 -32.75 14.59 -15.40
C ALA A 755 -32.64 13.06 -15.41
N PHE A 756 -31.60 12.47 -16.01
CA PHE A 756 -31.46 11.03 -16.27
C PHE A 756 -30.30 10.41 -15.49
N CYS A 757 -30.64 9.56 -14.51
CA CYS A 757 -29.69 8.91 -13.61
C CYS A 757 -28.66 9.86 -12.98
N PRO A 758 -29.09 10.97 -12.34
CA PRO A 758 -28.17 11.90 -11.71
C PRO A 758 -27.37 11.21 -10.59
N VAL A 759 -26.11 11.58 -10.45
CA VAL A 759 -25.25 11.14 -9.33
C VAL A 759 -25.22 12.23 -8.28
N SER A 760 -25.41 11.84 -7.03
CA SER A 760 -25.15 12.72 -5.89
C SER A 760 -23.72 12.50 -5.42
N CYS A 761 -22.92 13.56 -5.48
CA CYS A 761 -21.56 13.56 -4.99
C CYS A 761 -21.48 14.24 -3.61
N PRO A 762 -20.52 13.83 -2.74
CA PRO A 762 -20.33 14.47 -1.45
C PRO A 762 -20.03 15.98 -1.63
N PRO A 763 -20.20 16.80 -0.58
CA PRO A 763 -19.81 18.21 -0.64
C PRO A 763 -18.38 18.37 -1.16
N HIS A 764 -18.15 19.41 -1.96
CA HIS A 764 -16.86 19.71 -2.59
C HIS A 764 -16.38 18.64 -3.58
N SER A 765 -17.33 18.07 -4.34
CA SER A 765 -17.02 17.18 -5.44
C SER A 765 -18.09 17.23 -6.52
N HIS A 766 -17.71 16.81 -7.73
CA HIS A 766 -18.59 16.72 -8.88
C HIS A 766 -18.51 15.33 -9.52
N TYR A 767 -19.52 14.99 -10.32
CA TYR A 767 -19.52 13.77 -11.11
C TYR A 767 -18.52 13.89 -12.25
N GLU A 768 -17.72 12.84 -12.46
CA GLU A 768 -17.00 12.64 -13.70
C GLU A 768 -17.18 11.25 -14.28
N LEU A 769 -17.19 11.18 -15.62
CA LEU A 769 -17.30 9.91 -16.35
C LEU A 769 -16.01 9.09 -16.24
N CYS A 770 -14.87 9.75 -16.07
CA CYS A 770 -13.54 9.16 -15.99
C CYS A 770 -12.75 9.87 -14.89
N THR A 771 -12.92 9.41 -13.64
CA THR A 771 -12.30 10.07 -12.49
C THR A 771 -10.81 9.78 -12.40
N ARG A 772 -10.08 10.71 -11.77
CA ARG A 772 -8.67 10.53 -11.37
C ARG A 772 -8.54 10.24 -9.87
N THR A 773 -9.44 9.44 -9.29
CA THR A 773 -9.62 9.32 -7.83
C THR A 773 -8.31 9.08 -7.06
N CYS A 774 -7.40 8.31 -7.64
CA CYS A 774 -6.07 7.99 -7.14
C CYS A 774 -5.15 9.19 -6.91
N ASP A 775 -5.20 10.16 -7.83
CA ASP A 775 -4.40 11.38 -7.77
C ASP A 775 -4.94 12.34 -6.70
N PHE A 776 -6.22 12.20 -6.34
CA PHE A 776 -6.97 13.09 -5.45
C PHE A 776 -7.42 12.40 -4.16
N THR A 777 -6.56 11.57 -3.55
CA THR A 777 -6.75 11.06 -2.17
C THR A 777 -5.83 11.76 -1.18
N CYS A 778 -6.20 11.86 0.10
CA CYS A 778 -5.28 12.39 1.11
C CYS A 778 -3.98 11.56 1.22
N ALA A 779 -4.05 10.25 0.94
CA ALA A 779 -2.86 9.40 0.89
C ALA A 779 -1.87 9.81 -0.22
N SER A 780 -2.36 10.37 -1.34
CA SER A 780 -1.53 10.76 -2.50
C SER A 780 -0.55 11.92 -2.21
N LEU A 781 -0.78 12.67 -1.13
CA LEU A 781 0.15 13.71 -0.65
C LEU A 781 1.46 13.11 -0.13
N SER A 782 1.40 11.94 0.50
CA SER A 782 2.57 11.28 1.07
C SER A 782 3.19 10.27 0.09
N ALA A 783 2.35 9.45 -0.56
CA ALA A 783 2.80 8.43 -1.51
C ALA A 783 1.71 8.14 -2.56
N PRO A 784 2.07 7.79 -3.81
CA PRO A 784 1.10 7.48 -4.84
C PRO A 784 0.13 6.37 -4.40
N ALA A 785 -1.18 6.63 -4.56
CA ALA A 785 -2.18 5.62 -4.30
C ALA A 785 -2.09 4.50 -5.36
N PRO A 786 -2.13 3.22 -4.97
CA PRO A 786 -2.14 2.11 -5.91
C PRO A 786 -3.44 2.13 -6.73
N CYS A 787 -3.32 2.20 -8.05
CA CYS A 787 -4.49 2.20 -8.93
C CYS A 787 -4.32 1.32 -10.15
N SER A 788 -5.45 0.93 -10.72
CA SER A 788 -5.51 0.34 -12.04
C SER A 788 -5.22 1.39 -13.12
N TRP A 789 -4.82 0.91 -14.30
CA TRP A 789 -4.57 1.76 -15.46
C TRP A 789 -5.85 2.26 -16.15
N ALA A 790 -7.04 1.94 -15.62
CA ALA A 790 -8.33 2.38 -16.14
C ALA A 790 -8.95 3.45 -15.23
N CYS A 791 -9.62 4.45 -15.82
CA CYS A 791 -10.49 5.34 -15.06
C CYS A 791 -11.90 4.79 -15.00
N PHE A 792 -12.64 5.16 -13.96
CA PHE A 792 -14.03 4.76 -13.76
C PHE A 792 -14.93 5.97 -13.52
N GLU A 793 -16.22 5.86 -13.83
CA GLU A 793 -17.18 6.91 -13.47
C GLU A 793 -17.34 7.01 -11.95
N GLY A 794 -17.52 8.22 -11.44
CA GLY A 794 -17.67 8.46 -10.00
C GLY A 794 -17.62 9.92 -9.62
N CYS A 795 -17.42 10.17 -8.34
CA CYS A 795 -17.25 11.52 -7.82
C CYS A 795 -15.76 11.87 -7.73
N GLN A 796 -15.42 13.06 -8.22
CA GLN A 796 -14.09 13.63 -8.14
C GLN A 796 -14.13 14.87 -7.28
N CYS A 797 -13.21 14.97 -6.31
CA CYS A 797 -13.11 16.15 -5.46
C CYS A 797 -12.82 17.40 -6.29
N ASP A 798 -13.43 18.50 -5.88
CA ASP A 798 -13.17 19.82 -6.44
C ASP A 798 -11.76 20.27 -6.05
N ASP A 799 -11.23 21.23 -6.79
CA ASP A 799 -9.86 21.70 -6.61
C ASP A 799 -9.64 22.24 -5.19
N GLY A 800 -8.55 21.80 -4.55
CA GLY A 800 -8.24 22.13 -3.15
C GLY A 800 -8.86 21.17 -2.12
N TYR A 801 -9.59 20.16 -2.57
CA TYR A 801 -10.14 19.09 -1.73
C TYR A 801 -9.59 17.72 -2.14
N LEU A 802 -9.45 16.83 -1.16
CA LEU A 802 -8.91 15.48 -1.31
C LEU A 802 -9.81 14.45 -0.65
N PHE A 803 -9.87 13.26 -1.22
CA PHE A 803 -10.66 12.17 -0.69
C PHE A 803 -9.98 11.56 0.55
N ASP A 804 -10.63 11.64 1.72
CA ASP A 804 -10.11 11.09 2.98
C ASP A 804 -10.58 9.65 3.26
N GLY A 805 -11.16 9.00 2.25
CA GLY A 805 -11.81 7.70 2.38
C GLY A 805 -13.32 7.79 2.55
N GLU A 806 -13.95 8.95 2.74
CA GLU A 806 -15.43 9.05 2.69
C GLU A 806 -15.91 10.38 2.11
N ALA A 807 -15.21 11.47 2.42
CA ALA A 807 -15.55 12.81 2.01
C ALA A 807 -14.38 13.49 1.29
N CYS A 808 -14.71 14.54 0.55
CA CYS A 808 -13.72 15.48 0.05
C CYS A 808 -13.45 16.53 1.13
N VAL A 809 -12.26 16.46 1.73
CA VAL A 809 -11.83 17.34 2.82
C VAL A 809 -10.77 18.32 2.32
N SER A 810 -10.65 19.48 2.96
CA SER A 810 -9.57 20.42 2.67
C SER A 810 -8.20 19.82 3.02
N LEU A 811 -7.14 20.32 2.38
CA LEU A 811 -5.78 19.81 2.55
C LEU A 811 -5.32 19.80 4.02
N GLU A 812 -5.68 20.80 4.83
CA GLU A 812 -5.31 20.83 6.26
C GLU A 812 -6.03 19.78 7.13
N ARG A 813 -7.06 19.12 6.58
CA ARG A 813 -7.82 18.06 7.24
C ARG A 813 -7.45 16.67 6.74
N CYS A 814 -6.46 16.56 5.86
CA CYS A 814 -5.98 15.27 5.42
C CYS A 814 -5.33 14.47 6.55
N GLY A 815 -5.45 13.15 6.44
CA GLY A 815 -4.87 12.18 7.36
C GLY A 815 -3.40 11.90 7.09
N CYS A 816 -2.94 10.72 7.52
CA CYS A 816 -1.55 10.30 7.48
C CYS A 816 -1.44 8.97 6.72
N ALA A 817 -0.41 8.80 5.89
CA ALA A 817 -0.09 7.51 5.29
C ALA A 817 1.18 6.92 5.91
N HIS A 818 1.16 5.64 6.26
CA HIS A 818 2.33 4.95 6.80
C HIS A 818 2.29 3.46 6.43
N GLN A 819 3.41 2.93 5.91
CA GLN A 819 3.56 1.51 5.54
C GLN A 819 2.43 0.97 4.63
N GLY A 820 1.97 1.80 3.68
CA GLY A 820 0.90 1.42 2.75
C GLY A 820 -0.51 1.45 3.34
N ARG A 821 -0.68 1.89 4.60
CA ARG A 821 -1.97 2.13 5.25
C ARG A 821 -2.25 3.63 5.37
N TYR A 822 -3.49 4.01 5.10
CA TYR A 822 -3.99 5.36 5.35
C TYR A 822 -4.76 5.44 6.68
N PHE A 823 -4.53 6.52 7.42
CA PHE A 823 -5.19 6.85 8.69
C PHE A 823 -5.89 8.20 8.54
N LYS A 824 -7.16 8.30 8.91
CA LYS A 824 -7.90 9.57 8.90
C LYS A 824 -7.31 10.54 9.91
N ALA A 825 -7.49 11.84 9.68
CA ALA A 825 -7.09 12.87 10.62
C ALA A 825 -7.73 12.65 12.01
N GLY A 826 -6.91 12.59 13.07
CA GLY A 826 -7.34 12.31 14.44
C GLY A 826 -7.56 10.84 14.75
N GLU A 827 -7.45 9.92 13.78
CA GLU A 827 -7.62 8.49 13.98
C GLU A 827 -6.56 7.96 14.95
N THR A 828 -6.99 7.11 15.88
CA THR A 828 -6.10 6.40 16.79
C THR A 828 -6.28 4.91 16.60
N VAL A 829 -5.19 4.21 16.29
CA VAL A 829 -5.17 2.77 16.04
C VAL A 829 -4.23 2.06 16.98
N ILE A 830 -4.53 0.80 17.26
CA ILE A 830 -3.64 -0.12 17.97
C ILE A 830 -3.27 -1.23 16.98
N SER A 831 -1.98 -1.58 16.95
CA SER A 831 -1.41 -2.63 16.10
C SER A 831 -1.95 -4.04 16.43
N ASN A 832 -1.73 -5.00 15.53
CA ASN A 832 -2.27 -6.37 15.57
C ASN A 832 -1.88 -7.24 16.76
N ASN A 833 -0.88 -6.83 17.52
CA ASN A 833 -0.41 -7.49 18.73
C ASN A 833 -0.53 -6.58 19.97
N CYS A 834 -1.21 -5.43 19.82
CA CYS A 834 -1.30 -4.40 20.83
C CYS A 834 0.07 -3.98 21.38
N SER A 835 1.11 -3.93 20.53
CA SER A 835 2.46 -3.47 20.92
C SER A 835 2.67 -1.97 20.72
N THR A 836 1.88 -1.38 19.82
CA THR A 836 2.06 0.00 19.38
C THR A 836 0.70 0.64 19.14
N LYS A 837 0.55 1.88 19.62
CA LYS A 837 -0.62 2.74 19.45
C LYS A 837 -0.22 3.97 18.68
N CYS A 838 -0.90 4.26 17.57
CA CYS A 838 -0.58 5.38 16.70
C CYS A 838 -1.76 6.34 16.59
N ASN A 839 -1.49 7.63 16.63
CA ASN A 839 -2.43 8.71 16.41
C ASN A 839 -2.02 9.54 15.19
N CYS A 840 -2.91 9.73 14.23
CA CYS A 840 -2.66 10.61 13.10
C CYS A 840 -3.01 12.06 13.46
N HIS A 841 -2.01 12.94 13.45
CA HIS A 841 -2.19 14.36 13.72
C HIS A 841 -1.93 15.19 12.47
N PRO A 842 -2.88 16.00 11.98
CA PRO A 842 -2.75 16.72 10.70
C PRO A 842 -1.47 17.55 10.55
N SER A 843 -1.00 18.19 11.64
CA SER A 843 0.21 19.02 11.60
C SER A 843 1.52 18.34 12.07
N ARG A 844 1.42 17.15 12.68
CA ARG A 844 2.57 16.40 13.24
C ARG A 844 2.81 15.05 12.54
N GLY A 845 1.94 14.64 11.62
CA GLY A 845 1.97 13.32 11.01
C GLY A 845 1.52 12.23 11.98
N LEU A 846 1.93 10.99 11.70
CA LEU A 846 1.63 9.82 12.52
C LEU A 846 2.55 9.79 13.74
N VAL A 847 1.96 9.81 14.95
CA VAL A 847 2.68 9.73 16.22
C VAL A 847 2.36 8.38 16.87
N CYS A 848 3.37 7.53 17.04
CA CYS A 848 3.22 6.20 17.62
C CYS A 848 3.92 6.10 18.98
N GLU A 849 3.32 5.36 19.91
CA GLU A 849 3.86 5.01 21.22
C GLU A 849 3.75 3.49 21.45
N ASP A 850 4.72 2.91 22.14
CA ASP A 850 4.66 1.50 22.53
C ASP A 850 3.62 1.32 23.64
N VAL A 851 2.80 0.28 23.52
CA VAL A 851 1.75 -0.10 24.47
C VAL A 851 1.79 -1.60 24.73
N GLN A 852 1.26 -2.02 25.87
CA GLN A 852 1.01 -3.43 26.18
C GLN A 852 -0.33 -3.52 26.90
N CYS A 853 -1.08 -4.59 26.62
CA CYS A 853 -2.32 -4.86 27.34
C CYS A 853 -2.04 -5.16 28.82
N SER A 854 -3.02 -4.86 29.68
CA SER A 854 -2.93 -5.20 31.10
C SER A 854 -2.84 -6.73 31.28
N PRO A 855 -2.27 -7.26 32.38
CA PRO A 855 -2.13 -8.70 32.57
C PRO A 855 -3.45 -9.50 32.57
N ASP A 856 -4.59 -8.85 32.83
CA ASP A 856 -5.95 -9.41 32.78
C ASP A 856 -6.62 -9.24 31.41
N GLU A 857 -5.93 -8.64 30.45
CA GLU A 857 -6.40 -8.35 29.11
C GLU A 857 -5.60 -9.14 28.07
N VAL A 858 -6.29 -9.52 26.99
CA VAL A 858 -5.69 -10.10 25.79
C VAL A 858 -5.93 -9.16 24.63
N CYS A 859 -4.97 -9.08 23.72
CA CYS A 859 -5.18 -8.37 22.47
C CYS A 859 -6.14 -9.20 21.61
N ALA A 860 -7.32 -8.64 21.31
CA ALA A 860 -8.26 -9.28 20.42
C ALA A 860 -8.94 -8.26 19.51
N THR A 861 -9.32 -8.73 18.33
CA THR A 861 -10.05 -7.92 17.36
C THR A 861 -11.52 -7.82 17.74
N ARG A 862 -12.01 -6.61 17.98
CA ARG A 862 -13.43 -6.29 18.22
C ARG A 862 -13.87 -5.21 17.24
N ASP A 863 -14.96 -5.47 16.52
CA ASP A 863 -15.53 -4.55 15.50
C ASP A 863 -14.53 -4.10 14.42
N GLY A 864 -13.54 -4.92 14.12
CA GLY A 864 -12.49 -4.60 13.16
C GLY A 864 -11.32 -3.79 13.73
N ALA A 865 -11.24 -3.58 15.04
CA ALA A 865 -10.13 -2.90 15.69
C ALA A 865 -9.48 -3.79 16.75
N GLN A 866 -8.16 -3.72 16.85
CA GLN A 866 -7.42 -4.39 17.92
C GLN A 866 -7.62 -3.63 19.21
N ARG A 867 -8.04 -4.35 20.25
CA ARG A 867 -8.27 -3.79 21.57
C ARG A 867 -7.73 -4.74 22.61
N CYS A 868 -7.17 -4.16 23.67
CA CYS A 868 -6.98 -4.88 24.91
C CYS A 868 -8.37 -5.11 25.50
N VAL A 869 -8.79 -6.37 25.53
CA VAL A 869 -10.06 -6.77 26.10
C VAL A 869 -9.81 -7.71 27.25
N LYS A 870 -10.64 -7.63 28.28
CA LYS A 870 -10.57 -8.57 29.39
C LYS A 870 -10.70 -9.99 28.86
N ARG A 871 -9.86 -10.89 29.40
CA ARG A 871 -9.94 -12.31 29.06
C ARG A 871 -11.30 -12.86 29.54
N GLU A 872 -12.14 -13.30 28.60
CA GLU A 872 -13.47 -13.88 28.87
C GLU A 872 -13.54 -15.32 28.34
N GLY A 873 -14.17 -16.20 29.11
CA GLY A 873 -14.43 -17.59 28.74
C GLY A 873 -15.88 -17.72 28.33
N ARG A 874 -16.15 -18.37 27.19
CA ARG A 874 -17.52 -18.61 26.72
C ARG A 874 -17.77 -20.10 26.50
N CYS A 875 -18.71 -20.66 27.27
CA CYS A 875 -19.23 -22.01 27.08
C CYS A 875 -20.60 -21.94 26.43
N ARG A 876 -20.84 -22.70 25.36
CA ARG A 876 -22.08 -22.64 24.57
C ARG A 876 -22.69 -24.02 24.40
N ILE A 877 -24.01 -24.10 24.53
CA ILE A 877 -24.83 -25.25 24.14
C ILE A 877 -25.75 -24.81 23.03
N SER A 878 -25.50 -25.29 21.82
CA SER A 878 -26.29 -24.96 20.62
C SER A 878 -27.36 -26.02 20.33
N PRO A 879 -28.42 -25.66 19.59
CA PRO A 879 -29.39 -26.63 19.07
C PRO A 879 -28.72 -27.80 18.34
N GLY A 880 -29.25 -29.00 18.51
CA GLY A 880 -28.57 -30.25 18.15
C GLY A 880 -27.72 -30.84 19.28
N ALA A 881 -27.89 -30.32 20.51
CA ALA A 881 -27.23 -30.75 21.74
C ALA A 881 -25.69 -30.72 21.63
N SER A 882 -25.12 -29.68 21.04
CA SER A 882 -23.67 -29.51 20.88
C SER A 882 -23.12 -28.57 21.94
N LEU A 883 -22.14 -29.03 22.74
CA LEU A 883 -21.47 -28.23 23.76
C LEU A 883 -20.05 -27.84 23.31
N THR A 884 -19.68 -26.59 23.56
CA THR A 884 -18.32 -26.04 23.44
C THR A 884 -17.89 -25.46 24.79
N THR A 885 -16.73 -25.86 25.30
CA THR A 885 -16.17 -25.45 26.60
C THR A 885 -15.57 -24.04 26.54
N PHE A 886 -15.19 -23.49 27.70
CA PHE A 886 -14.54 -22.19 27.81
C PHE A 886 -13.22 -22.09 27.04
N ASP A 887 -12.49 -23.21 26.91
CA ASP A 887 -11.20 -23.28 26.21
C ASP A 887 -11.31 -23.88 24.79
N GLY A 888 -12.54 -24.14 24.31
CA GLY A 888 -12.83 -24.51 22.92
C GLY A 888 -12.87 -26.01 22.62
N ALA A 889 -12.82 -26.88 23.64
CA ALA A 889 -13.14 -28.30 23.44
C ALA A 889 -14.63 -28.46 23.13
N GLY A 890 -15.02 -29.44 22.31
CA GLY A 890 -16.42 -29.57 21.92
C GLY A 890 -16.87 -30.99 21.59
N GLY A 891 -18.19 -31.18 21.61
CA GLY A 891 -18.83 -32.45 21.23
C GLY A 891 -20.31 -32.52 21.64
N LYS A 892 -20.93 -33.66 21.38
CA LYS A 892 -22.38 -33.84 21.55
C LYS A 892 -22.76 -34.29 22.97
N LEU A 893 -23.81 -33.66 23.50
CA LEU A 893 -24.60 -34.10 24.64
C LEU A 893 -25.54 -35.23 24.19
N LEU A 894 -26.15 -35.97 25.14
CA LEU A 894 -27.23 -36.90 24.79
C LEU A 894 -28.50 -36.11 24.44
N ALA A 895 -29.32 -36.67 23.55
CA ALA A 895 -30.52 -36.01 23.00
C ALA A 895 -31.58 -35.63 24.05
N SER A 896 -31.52 -36.23 25.26
CA SER A 896 -32.36 -35.82 26.39
C SER A 896 -31.59 -35.99 27.71
N GLY A 897 -31.72 -35.02 28.61
CA GLY A 897 -31.18 -35.07 29.97
C GLY A 897 -30.94 -33.71 30.60
N THR A 898 -30.69 -33.71 31.91
CA THR A 898 -30.37 -32.51 32.70
C THR A 898 -28.91 -32.55 33.16
N TYR A 899 -28.15 -31.52 32.82
CA TYR A 899 -26.68 -31.50 32.96
C TYR A 899 -26.23 -30.33 33.82
N LYS A 900 -25.32 -30.57 34.77
CA LYS A 900 -24.56 -29.49 35.42
C LYS A 900 -23.49 -29.06 34.43
N VAL A 901 -23.56 -27.84 33.90
CA VAL A 901 -22.71 -27.39 32.78
C VAL A 901 -21.54 -26.56 33.26
N ALA A 902 -21.74 -25.68 34.25
CA ALA A 902 -20.69 -24.83 34.83
C ALA A 902 -20.94 -24.62 36.32
N ALA A 903 -19.89 -24.57 37.13
CA ALA A 903 -19.97 -24.16 38.52
C ALA A 903 -18.64 -23.63 39.03
N LEU A 904 -18.70 -22.78 40.06
CA LEU A 904 -17.52 -22.42 40.85
C LEU A 904 -17.18 -23.59 41.78
N CYS A 905 -15.95 -24.13 41.69
CA CYS A 905 -15.59 -25.34 42.43
C CYS A 905 -15.55 -25.17 43.94
N ASN A 906 -15.15 -23.98 44.39
CA ASN A 906 -15.20 -23.66 45.81
C ASN A 906 -16.65 -23.35 46.20
N GLU A 907 -17.38 -24.37 46.64
CA GLU A 907 -18.75 -24.25 47.12
C GLU A 907 -18.88 -23.29 48.31
N GLN A 908 -17.81 -23.03 49.06
CA GLN A 908 -17.80 -22.10 50.20
C GLN A 908 -17.68 -20.62 49.80
N SER A 909 -17.40 -20.32 48.54
CA SER A 909 -17.27 -18.94 48.06
C SER A 909 -18.58 -18.16 48.28
N PRO A 910 -18.52 -16.88 48.71
CA PRO A 910 -19.70 -16.02 48.77
C PRO A 910 -20.29 -15.79 47.37
N ASN A 911 -19.46 -15.89 46.33
CA ASN A 911 -19.83 -15.70 44.93
C ASN A 911 -20.13 -17.02 44.21
N TRP A 912 -20.44 -18.09 44.97
CA TRP A 912 -20.67 -19.40 44.40
C TRP A 912 -21.90 -19.43 43.48
N PHE A 913 -21.76 -20.15 42.36
CA PHE A 913 -22.87 -20.42 41.45
C PHE A 913 -22.78 -21.85 40.88
N LYS A 914 -23.92 -22.37 40.45
CA LYS A 914 -24.06 -23.61 39.66
C LYS A 914 -25.10 -23.40 38.55
N VAL A 915 -24.73 -23.72 37.32
CA VAL A 915 -25.60 -23.66 36.13
C VAL A 915 -25.95 -25.08 35.71
N VAL A 916 -27.25 -25.34 35.57
CA VAL A 916 -27.81 -26.61 35.13
C VAL A 916 -28.71 -26.36 33.93
N VAL A 917 -28.61 -27.20 32.90
CA VAL A 917 -29.37 -27.08 31.65
C VAL A 917 -30.11 -28.37 31.38
N GLU A 918 -31.39 -28.27 31.06
CA GLU A 918 -32.22 -29.38 30.60
C GLU A 918 -32.32 -29.36 29.08
N VAL A 919 -31.96 -30.47 28.45
CA VAL A 919 -32.01 -30.69 27.01
C VAL A 919 -33.06 -31.75 26.72
N SER A 920 -33.91 -31.50 25.73
CA SER A 920 -34.93 -32.45 25.28
C SER A 920 -35.16 -32.35 23.77
N GLU A 921 -35.65 -33.43 23.16
CA GLU A 921 -36.18 -33.42 21.80
C GLU A 921 -37.50 -32.63 21.79
N CYS A 922 -37.56 -31.57 20.99
CA CYS A 922 -38.79 -30.81 20.76
C CYS A 922 -39.73 -31.58 19.82
N ARG A 923 -41.04 -31.55 20.10
CA ARG A 923 -42.05 -32.38 19.41
C ARG A 923 -42.26 -32.04 17.92
N ASP A 924 -41.82 -30.88 17.43
CA ASP A 924 -42.11 -30.45 16.06
C ASP A 924 -40.94 -30.57 15.06
N ASP A 925 -39.67 -30.65 15.50
CA ASP A 925 -38.51 -30.62 14.57
C ASP A 925 -37.43 -31.70 14.77
N SER A 926 -37.58 -32.63 15.73
CA SER A 926 -36.62 -33.73 16.01
C SER A 926 -35.16 -33.33 16.34
N VAL A 927 -34.87 -32.03 16.49
CA VAL A 927 -33.55 -31.52 16.91
C VAL A 927 -33.56 -31.27 18.43
N PRO A 928 -32.67 -31.90 19.22
CA PRO A 928 -32.60 -31.69 20.66
C PRO A 928 -32.01 -30.32 21.00
N ALA A 929 -32.67 -29.58 21.89
CA ALA A 929 -32.27 -28.22 22.30
C ALA A 929 -32.50 -28.02 23.81
N ALA A 930 -31.94 -26.94 24.37
CA ALA A 930 -32.18 -26.61 25.78
C ALA A 930 -33.63 -26.13 25.96
N VAL A 931 -34.36 -26.74 26.88
CA VAL A 931 -35.77 -26.45 27.18
C VAL A 931 -35.95 -25.75 28.52
N ALA A 932 -34.95 -25.80 29.40
CA ALA A 932 -34.93 -25.02 30.62
C ALA A 932 -33.49 -24.80 31.11
N ILE A 933 -33.29 -23.70 31.83
CA ILE A 933 -32.07 -23.46 32.60
C ILE A 933 -32.39 -23.23 34.08
N PHE A 934 -31.52 -23.75 34.93
CA PHE A 934 -31.59 -23.60 36.39
C PHE A 934 -30.27 -23.04 36.90
N VAL A 935 -30.29 -21.84 37.45
CA VAL A 935 -29.11 -21.15 37.98
C VAL A 935 -29.24 -21.01 39.49
N PHE A 936 -28.27 -21.59 40.18
CA PHE A 936 -28.20 -21.60 41.63
C PHE A 936 -27.14 -20.60 42.08
N PHE A 937 -27.51 -19.78 43.07
CA PHE A 937 -26.65 -18.93 43.86
C PHE A 937 -26.83 -19.29 45.34
N ARG A 938 -26.02 -18.71 46.23
CA ARG A 938 -26.23 -18.90 47.67
C ARG A 938 -27.52 -18.25 48.16
N GLU A 939 -27.86 -17.09 47.62
CA GLU A 939 -29.01 -16.29 48.03
C GLU A 939 -30.25 -16.44 47.14
N ALA A 940 -30.14 -17.12 46.00
CA ALA A 940 -31.24 -17.22 45.03
C ALA A 940 -31.16 -18.48 44.16
N PHE A 941 -32.32 -18.92 43.69
CA PHE A 941 -32.51 -19.96 42.69
C PHE A 941 -33.35 -19.42 41.55
N ILE A 942 -32.86 -19.50 40.32
CA ILE A 942 -33.49 -18.90 39.14
C ILE A 942 -33.76 -19.98 38.11
N THR A 943 -34.99 -20.05 37.63
CA THR A 943 -35.42 -20.96 36.56
C THR A 943 -35.92 -20.15 35.38
N VAL A 944 -35.52 -20.55 34.17
CA VAL A 944 -36.09 -20.06 32.92
C VAL A 944 -36.54 -21.25 32.09
N ASN A 945 -37.81 -21.27 31.67
CA ASN A 945 -38.37 -22.34 30.83
C ASN A 945 -38.35 -21.97 29.34
N ASN A 946 -38.74 -22.90 28.47
CA ASN A 946 -38.80 -22.74 27.02
C ASN A 946 -39.84 -21.72 26.53
N ASN A 947 -40.78 -21.30 27.39
CA ASN A 947 -41.68 -20.17 27.12
C ASN A 947 -41.03 -18.81 27.48
N MET A 948 -39.74 -18.82 27.83
CA MET A 948 -38.96 -17.67 28.32
C MET A 948 -39.52 -17.05 29.60
N GLU A 949 -40.26 -17.82 30.41
CA GLU A 949 -40.79 -17.38 31.69
C GLU A 949 -39.74 -17.55 32.78
N VAL A 950 -39.54 -16.50 33.59
CA VAL A 950 -38.53 -16.46 34.65
C VAL A 950 -39.15 -16.62 36.03
N TRP A 951 -38.58 -17.51 36.84
CA TRP A 951 -38.99 -17.76 38.21
C TRP A 951 -37.80 -17.60 39.15
N VAL A 952 -37.94 -16.74 40.17
CA VAL A 952 -36.92 -16.52 41.20
C VAL A 952 -37.44 -17.08 42.51
N ASN A 953 -36.74 -18.05 43.10
CA ASN A 953 -37.12 -18.77 44.31
C ASN A 953 -38.55 -19.35 44.23
N GLY A 954 -38.95 -19.81 43.04
CA GLY A 954 -40.29 -20.37 42.79
C GLY A 954 -41.40 -19.34 42.57
N LEU A 955 -41.07 -18.05 42.44
CA LEU A 955 -42.03 -16.98 42.15
C LEU A 955 -41.82 -16.41 40.75
N PHE A 956 -42.90 -16.31 39.98
CA PHE A 956 -42.88 -15.71 38.64
C PHE A 956 -42.40 -14.27 38.72
N THR A 957 -41.40 -13.93 37.91
CA THR A 957 -40.69 -12.65 37.97
C THR A 957 -40.70 -11.99 36.59
N ARG A 958 -41.21 -10.76 36.52
CA ARG A 958 -41.15 -9.94 35.29
C ARG A 958 -39.79 -9.27 35.17
N LEU A 959 -39.29 -9.16 33.95
CA LEU A 959 -38.00 -8.54 33.66
C LEU A 959 -38.13 -7.10 33.14
N PRO A 960 -37.13 -6.22 33.37
CA PRO A 960 -35.89 -6.48 34.11
C PRO A 960 -36.12 -6.57 35.63
N ALA A 961 -35.28 -7.36 36.32
CA ALA A 961 -35.37 -7.54 37.77
C ALA A 961 -33.98 -7.54 38.42
N VAL A 962 -33.88 -6.97 39.62
CA VAL A 962 -32.69 -7.04 40.46
C VAL A 962 -33.03 -7.93 41.65
N VAL A 963 -32.38 -9.11 41.73
CA VAL A 963 -32.67 -10.13 42.75
C VAL A 963 -31.89 -9.84 44.03
N SER A 964 -30.64 -9.42 43.91
CA SER A 964 -29.77 -9.00 45.02
C SER A 964 -28.79 -7.92 44.56
N LYS A 965 -27.93 -7.42 45.45
CA LYS A 965 -26.81 -6.55 45.03
C LYS A 965 -25.85 -7.24 44.05
N ALA A 966 -25.82 -8.57 44.05
CA ALA A 966 -24.93 -9.37 43.22
C ALA A 966 -25.62 -9.95 41.97
N ILE A 967 -26.96 -10.04 41.93
CA ILE A 967 -27.70 -10.75 40.87
C ILE A 967 -28.71 -9.83 40.18
N SER A 968 -28.62 -9.75 38.85
CA SER A 968 -29.58 -9.03 38.00
C SER A 968 -30.07 -9.89 36.83
N LEU A 969 -31.26 -9.56 36.34
CA LEU A 969 -31.96 -10.27 35.28
C LEU A 969 -32.46 -9.27 34.23
N SER A 970 -32.24 -9.57 32.95
CA SER A 970 -32.67 -8.71 31.83
C SER A 970 -33.21 -9.53 30.66
N ALA A 971 -34.02 -8.87 29.83
CA ALA A 971 -34.53 -9.42 28.58
C ALA A 971 -34.24 -8.46 27.44
N VAL A 972 -33.54 -8.92 26.40
CA VAL A 972 -33.23 -8.14 25.20
C VAL A 972 -33.49 -8.99 23.96
N ALA A 973 -34.32 -8.49 23.04
CA ALA A 973 -34.69 -9.19 21.80
C ALA A 973 -35.18 -10.64 22.01
N GLY A 974 -35.87 -10.90 23.12
CA GLY A 974 -36.39 -12.24 23.48
C GLY A 974 -35.39 -13.14 24.23
N ASN A 975 -34.11 -12.78 24.32
CA ASN A 975 -33.12 -13.51 25.10
C ASN A 975 -33.16 -13.09 26.57
N ILE A 976 -33.05 -14.07 27.48
CA ILE A 976 -33.01 -13.86 28.92
C ILE A 976 -31.57 -13.93 29.38
N THR A 977 -31.10 -12.90 30.10
CA THR A 977 -29.74 -12.85 30.66
C THR A 977 -29.81 -12.79 32.19
N ILE A 978 -29.00 -13.65 32.83
CA ILE A 978 -28.79 -13.70 34.28
C ILE A 978 -27.34 -13.29 34.55
N SER A 979 -27.14 -12.15 35.21
CA SER A 979 -25.81 -11.62 35.52
C SER A 979 -25.49 -11.71 37.01
N HIS A 980 -24.23 -12.02 37.31
CA HIS A 980 -23.73 -12.13 38.68
C HIS A 980 -22.41 -11.38 38.91
N ALA A 981 -22.25 -10.80 40.10
CA ALA A 981 -21.07 -10.02 40.50
C ALA A 981 -19.74 -10.80 40.49
N SER A 982 -19.77 -12.13 40.39
CA SER A 982 -18.55 -12.93 40.13
C SER A 982 -17.93 -12.68 38.75
N GLY A 983 -18.63 -11.96 37.87
CA GLY A 983 -18.29 -11.85 36.45
C GLY A 983 -18.79 -13.05 35.65
N MET A 984 -19.91 -13.65 36.06
CA MET A 984 -20.57 -14.74 35.34
C MET A 984 -21.91 -14.26 34.78
N ASP A 985 -22.16 -14.56 33.51
CA ASP A 985 -23.42 -14.33 32.83
C ASP A 985 -23.96 -15.62 32.22
N VAL A 986 -25.28 -15.87 32.33
CA VAL A 986 -25.99 -16.92 31.60
C VAL A 986 -27.00 -16.28 30.67
N LEU A 987 -26.87 -16.55 29.37
CA LEU A 987 -27.83 -16.16 28.35
C LEU A 987 -28.58 -17.38 27.85
N PHE A 988 -29.91 -17.31 27.81
CA PHE A 988 -30.79 -18.32 27.24
C PHE A 988 -31.66 -17.71 26.15
N SER A 989 -31.67 -18.33 24.96
CA SER A 989 -32.39 -17.85 23.79
C SER A 989 -33.69 -18.63 23.53
N PRO A 990 -34.66 -18.05 22.80
CA PRO A 990 -35.83 -18.78 22.31
C PRO A 990 -35.49 -19.93 21.36
N SER A 991 -34.31 -19.92 20.72
CA SER A 991 -33.85 -21.02 19.88
C SER A 991 -33.38 -22.26 20.67
N GLY A 992 -33.37 -22.19 22.00
CA GLY A 992 -32.88 -23.26 22.87
C GLY A 992 -31.35 -23.29 22.98
N GLU A 993 -30.70 -22.16 22.75
CA GLU A 993 -29.27 -21.98 22.95
C GLU A 993 -28.98 -21.42 24.34
N VAL A 994 -27.97 -21.99 25.01
CA VAL A 994 -27.47 -21.50 26.31
C VAL A 994 -26.02 -21.08 26.17
N THR A 995 -25.70 -19.86 26.59
CA THR A 995 -24.32 -19.36 26.66
C THR A 995 -23.98 -18.95 28.07
N VAL A 996 -22.95 -19.57 28.66
CA VAL A 996 -22.35 -19.15 29.93
C VAL A 996 -21.07 -18.36 29.61
N THR A 997 -20.97 -17.14 30.12
CA THR A 997 -19.79 -16.27 29.98
C THR A 997 -19.17 -16.04 31.35
N VAL A 998 -17.83 -16.10 31.45
CA VAL A 998 -17.08 -15.90 32.70
C VAL A 998 -15.90 -14.96 32.48
N GLY A 999 -15.60 -14.10 33.46
CA GLY A 999 -14.45 -13.19 33.42
C GLY A 999 -13.12 -13.83 33.86
N ALA A 1000 -12.00 -13.15 33.56
CA ALA A 1000 -10.63 -13.57 33.86
C ALA A 1000 -10.37 -13.94 35.33
N THR A 1001 -11.14 -13.37 36.25
CA THR A 1001 -11.07 -13.67 37.69
C THR A 1001 -11.46 -15.11 38.03
N LEU A 1002 -12.07 -15.85 37.11
CA LEU A 1002 -12.55 -17.22 37.31
C LEU A 1002 -11.65 -18.30 36.67
N VAL A 1003 -10.54 -17.92 36.04
CA VAL A 1003 -9.53 -18.84 35.49
C VAL A 1003 -9.08 -19.84 36.56
N ASN A 1004 -9.10 -21.14 36.25
CA ASN A 1004 -8.79 -22.26 37.16
C ASN A 1004 -9.69 -22.40 38.41
N GLN A 1005 -10.82 -21.69 38.48
CA GLN A 1005 -11.75 -21.77 39.61
C GLN A 1005 -13.05 -22.52 39.26
N LEU A 1006 -13.21 -22.88 37.99
CA LEU A 1006 -14.42 -23.49 37.44
C LEU A 1006 -14.27 -25.01 37.26
N CYS A 1007 -15.40 -25.69 37.33
CA CYS A 1007 -15.53 -27.12 37.05
C CYS A 1007 -16.93 -27.40 36.49
N ALA A 1008 -17.15 -28.66 36.12
CA ALA A 1008 -18.22 -29.15 35.25
C ALA A 1008 -17.82 -29.11 33.76
N PRO A 1009 -18.62 -29.68 32.84
CA PRO A 1009 -18.25 -29.90 31.44
C PRO A 1009 -17.85 -28.67 30.65
N CYS A 1010 -18.22 -27.46 31.07
CA CYS A 1010 -17.74 -26.22 30.44
C CYS A 1010 -16.24 -25.97 30.64
N GLY A 1011 -15.54 -26.74 31.46
CA GLY A 1011 -14.09 -26.63 31.61
C GLY A 1011 -13.64 -25.68 32.72
N ASN A 1012 -12.32 -25.47 32.82
CA ASN A 1012 -11.70 -24.68 33.89
C ASN A 1012 -11.26 -23.28 33.45
N PHE A 1013 -11.37 -22.96 32.16
CA PHE A 1013 -11.05 -21.66 31.57
C PHE A 1013 -9.58 -21.26 31.74
N ASN A 1014 -8.64 -22.17 31.50
CA ASN A 1014 -7.20 -21.92 31.64
C ASN A 1014 -6.47 -21.71 30.30
N GLY A 1015 -7.15 -21.95 29.18
CA GLY A 1015 -6.63 -21.88 27.82
C GLY A 1015 -6.12 -23.20 27.23
N ASP A 1016 -6.26 -24.34 27.91
CA ASP A 1016 -5.89 -25.67 27.40
C ASP A 1016 -7.13 -26.59 27.23
N PRO A 1017 -7.68 -26.72 26.01
CA PRO A 1017 -8.88 -27.54 25.78
C PRO A 1017 -8.68 -29.03 26.09
N ARG A 1018 -7.44 -29.51 26.21
CA ARG A 1018 -7.16 -30.93 26.51
C ARG A 1018 -7.46 -31.28 27.96
N ASP A 1019 -7.45 -30.29 28.85
CA ASP A 1019 -7.58 -30.50 30.28
C ASP A 1019 -8.99 -30.19 30.82
N ASP A 1020 -9.89 -29.75 29.94
CA ASP A 1020 -11.34 -29.67 30.15
C ASP A 1020 -12.01 -31.05 30.19
N LEU A 1021 -11.37 -32.08 29.63
CA LEU A 1021 -11.91 -33.43 29.57
C LEU A 1021 -11.72 -34.22 30.88
N LYS A 1022 -12.16 -33.66 32.01
CA LYS A 1022 -12.01 -34.26 33.34
C LYS A 1022 -13.35 -34.65 33.95
N LEU A 1023 -13.41 -35.87 34.47
CA LEU A 1023 -14.52 -36.39 35.27
C LEU A 1023 -14.61 -35.68 36.64
N PRO A 1024 -15.74 -35.79 37.37
CA PRO A 1024 -15.88 -35.22 38.71
C PRO A 1024 -14.80 -35.68 39.73
N ASP A 1025 -14.20 -36.85 39.51
CA ASP A 1025 -13.12 -37.39 40.34
C ASP A 1025 -11.71 -36.96 39.90
N GLY A 1026 -11.61 -36.07 38.89
CA GLY A 1026 -10.37 -35.51 38.37
C GLY A 1026 -9.66 -36.37 37.31
N ARG A 1027 -10.18 -37.55 36.95
CA ARG A 1027 -9.60 -38.38 35.88
C ARG A 1027 -9.85 -37.76 34.50
N ALA A 1028 -8.81 -37.74 33.65
CA ALA A 1028 -8.93 -37.29 32.27
C ALA A 1028 -9.52 -38.39 31.36
N VAL A 1029 -10.39 -38.00 30.43
CA VAL A 1029 -11.04 -38.87 29.44
C VAL A 1029 -10.82 -38.35 28.02
N ARG A 1030 -11.25 -39.11 27.00
CA ARG A 1030 -11.00 -38.79 25.59
C ARG A 1030 -12.19 -38.14 24.88
N SER A 1031 -13.37 -38.13 25.48
CA SER A 1031 -14.56 -37.54 24.88
C SER A 1031 -15.33 -36.66 25.86
N ILE A 1032 -15.85 -35.53 25.38
CA ILE A 1032 -16.71 -34.65 26.18
C ILE A 1032 -18.04 -35.34 26.54
N ALA A 1033 -18.48 -36.31 25.72
CA ALA A 1033 -19.69 -37.10 26.01
C ALA A 1033 -19.55 -37.89 27.33
N GLU A 1034 -18.37 -38.47 27.60
CA GLU A 1034 -18.07 -39.13 28.88
C GLU A 1034 -18.05 -38.15 30.06
N VAL A 1035 -17.51 -36.95 29.84
CA VAL A 1035 -17.50 -35.88 30.85
C VAL A 1035 -18.92 -35.49 31.20
N VAL A 1036 -19.72 -35.13 30.20
CA VAL A 1036 -21.11 -34.70 30.37
C VAL A 1036 -21.96 -35.78 31.04
N ASP A 1037 -21.81 -37.04 30.62
CA ASP A 1037 -22.55 -38.16 31.24
C ASP A 1037 -22.21 -38.32 32.73
N ALA A 1038 -20.93 -38.15 33.10
CA ALA A 1038 -20.50 -38.18 34.49
C ALA A 1038 -20.98 -36.96 35.31
N TRP A 1039 -21.23 -35.84 34.64
CA TRP A 1039 -21.75 -34.58 35.23
C TRP A 1039 -23.27 -34.41 35.09
N LYS A 1040 -24.02 -35.48 34.79
CA LYS A 1040 -25.49 -35.48 34.88
C LYS A 1040 -25.96 -34.98 36.25
N ALA A 1041 -26.94 -34.09 36.24
CA ALA A 1041 -27.52 -33.51 37.44
C ALA A 1041 -28.41 -34.55 38.15
N ARG A 1042 -27.80 -35.39 38.99
CA ARG A 1042 -28.51 -36.45 39.75
C ARG A 1042 -29.53 -35.90 40.74
N ASP A 1043 -29.41 -34.63 41.10
CA ASP A 1043 -30.38 -33.86 41.88
C ASP A 1043 -31.68 -33.54 41.11
N PHE A 1044 -31.73 -33.82 39.80
CA PHE A 1044 -32.89 -33.65 38.92
C PHE A 1044 -33.41 -34.96 38.31
N SER A 1045 -32.75 -36.10 38.55
CA SER A 1045 -33.22 -37.41 38.09
C SER A 1045 -34.24 -37.98 39.07
N GLY A 1046 -35.53 -37.85 38.74
CA GLY A 1046 -36.64 -38.58 39.36
C GLY A 1046 -36.87 -39.94 38.72
#